data_AF-A0A8C2V4D9-F1
#
_entry.id   AF-A0A8C2V4D9-F1
#
_cell.length_a   1.000
_cell.length_b   1.000
_cell.length_c   1.000
_cell.angle_alpha   90.00
_cell.angle_beta   90.00
_cell.angle_gamma   90.00
#
_symmetry.space_group_name_H-M   'P 1'
#
loop_
_entity.id
_entity.type
_entity.pdbx_description
1 polymer ?
#
loop_
_entity_poly.entity_id
_entity_poly.type
_entity_poly.pdbx_seq_one_letter_code
_entity_poly.pdbx_strand_id
1 'polypeptide(L)'
;WGEHWLPWICVCLCVCFVICLAVNLLDSRTVMGDLGWIAFPKNGWEEIGEVDENYAPIHTYQVCKVMEQNQNNWLLTSWISNEGASRIFIELKFTLRDCNSLPGGLGTCKETFNMYYFESDDENGRNIKENQYTKIDTIAADESFTELDLGDRVMKLNTEVRVVGPLSKKGFYLAFQDVGACIALVSVRVYYKKCPSVVRHLAVFPDTITGADSSQLLEVSGACVNHSVTDDPPKMHCSAEGEWLVPIGKCMCQAGYEEKNGTCQVCRPGFFKASPHSQTCSKCPPHSYTHEEASTSCVCEKDYFRRESDPPTMACTRPPSAPRNAISNVNETSVFLEWIPPADTGGRKDVSYYIACKKCNSHAGVCEECGGHVRYLPQQIGLQNTSVMVVDLLAHTNYTFEIEAVNGVSDLSPGARQFVSVNVTTNQAAPSPVTNVKKGKIAKNSISLSWQEPDRPNGIILEYEIKYFEKDQETSYTIIKSKETTITAEGLKPASVYVFQIRARTAAGYGVFSRRFEFETTPVFAASSDQSQIPIIAVSVTVGIILLAVVIGFLLSGSCCECGCGRASSLCAVAHPSLIWRCGYSKAKQDPEEEKMHFHNGHIKLPGVRTYIDPHTYEDPNQAVHEFAKEIEASCITIERVIGAGEFGEVCSGRLKLPGKRELPVAIKTLKVGYTEKQRRDFLGEASIMGQFDHPNIIHLEGVVTKSKPVMIVTEYMENGSLDTFLKKNDGQFTVIQLVGMLRGIAAGMKYLSDMGYVHRDLAARNILINSNLVCKVSDFGLSRVLEDDAEAAYTTRGGKIPIRWTAPEAIAFRKFTSASDVWSYGIVMWEVVSYGERPYWEMTNQDVIKAVEEGYRLPSPMDCPAALYQLMLDCWQKDRNSRPKFEEIVNMLDKLIRNPSSLKTLVNASSRVSNLLAEHGSLGSGAYRSVGEWLEAIKMGRYTEIFMENGYSSMDAVAQVTLEDLRRLGVTLVGHQKKIMNSLQEMKVQLVNGMVPL
;
A
#
# COMPACT_ATOMS: atom_id res chain seq x y z
N TRP A 1 -8.96 -37.58 -30.53
CA TRP A 1 -8.48 -36.42 -29.78
C TRP A 1 -7.57 -36.88 -28.63
N GLY A 2 -6.39 -37.45 -28.88
CA GLY A 2 -5.63 -37.51 -30.14
C GLY A 2 -4.44 -36.57 -30.08
N GLU A 3 -3.28 -37.14 -29.76
CA GLU A 3 -1.91 -36.66 -30.02
C GLU A 3 -1.62 -35.15 -29.79
N HIS A 4 -1.02 -34.84 -28.64
CA HIS A 4 0.08 -33.85 -28.47
C HIS A 4 0.56 -33.86 -27.00
N TRP A 5 1.20 -34.95 -26.58
CA TRP A 5 1.98 -35.02 -25.33
C TRP A 5 3.48 -35.09 -25.66
N LEU A 6 4.32 -34.66 -24.71
CA LEU A 6 5.73 -34.25 -24.91
C LEU A 6 5.81 -33.01 -25.85
N PRO A 7 6.31 -31.83 -25.39
CA PRO A 7 7.53 -31.70 -24.57
C PRO A 7 7.47 -30.62 -23.46
N TRP A 8 6.40 -30.55 -22.66
CA TRP A 8 6.21 -29.46 -21.65
C TRP A 8 6.83 -29.69 -20.25
N ILE A 9 7.53 -30.80 -20.04
CA ILE A 9 8.06 -31.18 -18.70
C ILE A 9 9.32 -30.38 -18.29
N CYS A 10 10.06 -29.78 -19.24
CA CYS A 10 11.38 -29.20 -18.96
C CYS A 10 11.41 -27.71 -18.54
N VAL A 11 10.28 -26.98 -18.51
CA VAL A 11 10.28 -25.51 -18.41
C VAL A 11 9.83 -24.94 -17.05
N CYS A 12 9.08 -25.71 -16.25
CA CYS A 12 8.55 -25.23 -14.96
C CYS A 12 9.50 -25.42 -13.76
N LEU A 13 10.76 -25.84 -13.96
CA LEU A 13 11.79 -25.94 -12.92
C LEU A 13 12.67 -24.69 -12.79
N CYS A 14 12.56 -23.72 -13.71
CA CYS A 14 13.38 -22.50 -13.70
C CYS A 14 12.85 -21.39 -12.75
N VAL A 15 12.50 -21.75 -11.51
CA VAL A 15 12.71 -20.83 -10.39
C VAL A 15 14.18 -21.01 -10.00
N CYS A 16 15.04 -20.07 -10.43
CA CYS A 16 16.45 -20.11 -10.06
C CYS A 16 16.64 -19.83 -8.56
N PHE A 17 16.48 -20.87 -7.74
CA PHE A 17 17.44 -21.11 -6.68
C PHE A 17 18.83 -21.03 -7.31
N VAL A 18 19.60 -20.02 -6.92
CA VAL A 18 21.03 -19.99 -7.23
C VAL A 18 21.64 -21.04 -6.33
N ILE A 19 21.75 -22.26 -6.83
CA ILE A 19 22.34 -23.39 -6.10
C ILE A 19 23.75 -22.95 -5.68
N CYS A 20 24.02 -22.94 -4.36
CA CYS A 20 25.35 -22.71 -3.81
C CYS A 20 26.34 -23.64 -4.52
N LEU A 21 27.25 -23.06 -5.31
CA LEU A 21 28.18 -23.83 -6.11
C LEU A 21 29.37 -24.25 -5.23
N ALA A 22 29.20 -25.42 -4.62
CA ALA A 22 30.28 -26.14 -3.97
C ALA A 22 31.28 -26.66 -5.02
N VAL A 23 32.55 -26.31 -4.86
CA VAL A 23 33.65 -26.76 -5.72
C VAL A 23 34.46 -27.80 -4.97
N ASN A 24 34.46 -29.05 -5.45
CA ASN A 24 35.18 -30.16 -4.83
C ASN A 24 36.71 -29.97 -5.03
N LEU A 25 37.46 -30.03 -3.92
CA LEU A 25 38.93 -30.11 -3.88
C LEU A 25 39.41 -31.57 -3.79
N LEU A 26 38.59 -32.44 -3.18
CA LEU A 26 38.80 -33.88 -3.07
C LEU A 26 37.43 -34.57 -3.00
N ASP A 27 37.26 -35.71 -3.66
CA ASP A 27 36.14 -36.63 -3.41
C ASP A 27 36.59 -38.07 -3.63
N SER A 28 36.79 -38.79 -2.53
CA SER A 28 37.29 -40.18 -2.52
C SER A 28 36.46 -41.17 -3.34
N ARG A 29 35.16 -40.92 -3.57
CA ARG A 29 34.31 -41.79 -4.42
C ARG A 29 34.52 -41.57 -5.92
N THR A 30 35.23 -40.51 -6.31
CA THR A 30 35.46 -40.16 -7.72
C THR A 30 36.81 -40.65 -8.26
N VAL A 31 37.68 -41.15 -7.39
CA VAL A 31 39.04 -41.60 -7.75
C VAL A 31 39.00 -43.09 -8.09
N MET A 32 39.17 -43.43 -9.37
CA MET A 32 39.11 -44.82 -9.86
C MET A 32 40.44 -45.58 -9.69
N GLY A 33 41.10 -45.44 -8.55
CA GLY A 33 42.40 -46.04 -8.26
C GLY A 33 42.98 -45.60 -6.91
N ASP A 34 44.17 -46.12 -6.58
CA ASP A 34 44.88 -45.86 -5.32
C ASP A 34 44.85 -44.36 -4.93
N LEU A 35 44.19 -44.06 -3.82
CA LEU A 35 44.07 -42.72 -3.24
C LEU A 35 45.43 -42.16 -2.76
N GLY A 36 46.43 -43.03 -2.61
CA GLY A 36 47.80 -42.71 -2.21
C GLY A 36 47.94 -42.37 -0.72
N TRP A 37 46.93 -42.66 0.09
CA TRP A 37 46.88 -42.33 1.52
C TRP A 37 47.85 -43.21 2.33
N ILE A 38 48.32 -42.72 3.49
CA ILE A 38 49.28 -43.45 4.34
C ILE A 38 48.61 -43.86 5.65
N ALA A 39 48.50 -45.17 5.88
CA ALA A 39 48.23 -45.75 7.19
C ALA A 39 49.52 -45.86 8.04
N PHE A 40 49.44 -45.50 9.32
CA PHE A 40 50.51 -45.69 10.31
C PHE A 40 49.97 -46.06 11.70
N PRO A 41 50.45 -47.16 12.32
CA PRO A 41 51.32 -48.17 11.73
C PRO A 41 50.66 -48.83 10.51
N LYS A 42 51.45 -49.50 9.66
CA LYS A 42 50.96 -50.09 8.38
C LYS A 42 49.86 -51.15 8.53
N ASN A 43 49.66 -51.66 9.75
CA ASN A 43 48.61 -52.60 10.13
C ASN A 43 47.53 -51.94 10.99
N GLY A 44 47.39 -50.62 10.93
CA GLY A 44 46.38 -49.84 11.67
C GLY A 44 45.10 -49.72 10.86
N TRP A 45 45.05 -48.75 9.96
CA TRP A 45 44.01 -48.64 8.94
C TRP A 45 44.32 -49.54 7.74
N GLU A 46 43.30 -50.23 7.24
CA GLU A 46 43.37 -51.14 6.09
C GLU A 46 42.41 -50.65 4.98
N GLU A 47 42.82 -50.78 3.72
CA GLU A 47 42.01 -50.39 2.56
C GLU A 47 41.18 -51.57 2.05
N ILE A 48 39.90 -51.33 1.77
CA ILE A 48 38.95 -52.29 1.20
C ILE A 48 38.30 -51.67 -0.04
N GLY A 49 38.32 -52.42 -1.13
CA GLY A 49 37.49 -52.14 -2.30
C GLY A 49 36.06 -52.60 -2.08
N GLU A 50 35.15 -51.66 -1.85
CA GLU A 50 33.70 -51.88 -1.86
C GLU A 50 33.10 -51.41 -3.20
N VAL A 51 31.77 -51.51 -3.33
CA VAL A 51 31.02 -50.91 -4.43
C VAL A 51 29.88 -50.05 -3.89
N ASP A 52 29.59 -48.94 -4.56
CA ASP A 52 28.45 -48.08 -4.22
C ASP A 52 27.11 -48.62 -4.76
N GLU A 53 26.03 -47.90 -4.50
CA GLU A 53 24.67 -48.19 -4.99
C GLU A 53 24.56 -48.30 -6.52
N ASN A 54 25.54 -47.75 -7.27
CA ASN A 54 25.62 -47.76 -8.73
C ASN A 54 26.59 -48.84 -9.27
N TYR A 55 27.12 -49.70 -8.39
CA TYR A 55 28.20 -50.66 -8.68
C TYR A 55 29.55 -50.02 -9.11
N ALA A 56 29.78 -48.74 -8.82
CA ALA A 56 31.09 -48.12 -8.98
C ALA A 56 32.02 -48.58 -7.84
N PRO A 57 33.29 -48.94 -8.12
CA PRO A 57 34.24 -49.31 -7.07
C PRO A 57 34.56 -48.09 -6.20
N ILE A 58 34.50 -48.27 -4.88
CA ILE A 58 34.82 -47.25 -3.89
C ILE A 58 35.93 -47.74 -2.96
N HIS A 59 36.81 -46.82 -2.56
CA HIS A 59 37.93 -47.08 -1.67
C HIS A 59 37.53 -46.72 -0.24
N THR A 60 37.15 -47.73 0.55
CA THR A 60 36.80 -47.61 1.97
C THR A 60 38.03 -47.92 2.83
N TYR A 61 38.31 -47.12 3.86
CA TYR A 61 39.37 -47.42 4.84
C TYR A 61 38.76 -47.82 6.19
N GLN A 62 39.18 -48.96 6.76
CA GLN A 62 38.66 -49.43 8.06
C GLN A 62 39.74 -49.67 9.11
N VAL A 63 39.33 -49.65 10.39
CA VAL A 63 40.11 -50.13 11.54
C VAL A 63 39.15 -50.64 12.62
N CYS A 64 39.48 -51.77 13.27
CA CYS A 64 38.65 -52.38 14.32
C CYS A 64 39.50 -53.07 15.41
N LYS A 65 40.40 -52.31 16.05
CA LYS A 65 41.38 -52.83 17.03
C LYS A 65 40.94 -52.70 18.49
N VAL A 66 39.64 -52.90 18.74
CA VAL A 66 38.98 -52.63 20.02
C VAL A 66 39.49 -53.43 21.23
N MET A 67 40.28 -54.49 21.00
CA MET A 67 40.84 -55.36 22.05
C MET A 67 42.22 -54.92 22.54
N GLU A 68 42.91 -54.04 21.82
CA GLU A 68 44.26 -53.57 22.17
C GLU A 68 44.20 -52.29 23.04
N GLN A 69 45.06 -52.20 24.05
CA GLN A 69 45.22 -50.97 24.84
C GLN A 69 46.11 -49.95 24.11
N ASN A 70 45.86 -48.65 24.35
CA ASN A 70 46.65 -47.52 23.83
C ASN A 70 46.82 -47.49 22.29
N GLN A 71 45.72 -47.70 21.56
CA GLN A 71 45.69 -47.54 20.11
C GLN A 71 45.95 -46.09 19.67
N ASN A 72 46.59 -45.94 18.52
CA ASN A 72 46.98 -44.66 17.91
C ASN A 72 47.19 -44.86 16.40
N ASN A 73 46.13 -45.23 15.69
CA ASN A 73 46.18 -45.58 14.27
C ASN A 73 45.85 -44.35 13.41
N TRP A 74 46.84 -43.84 12.68
CA TRP A 74 46.72 -42.67 11.80
C TRP A 74 46.47 -43.08 10.34
N LEU A 75 45.65 -42.31 9.62
CA LEU A 75 45.43 -42.37 8.18
C LEU A 75 45.57 -40.97 7.60
N LEU A 76 46.53 -40.74 6.71
CA LEU A 76 46.84 -39.42 6.13
C LEU A 76 46.46 -39.36 4.65
N THR A 77 45.82 -38.27 4.23
CA THR A 77 45.48 -38.05 2.81
C THR A 77 46.70 -37.72 1.94
N SER A 78 46.49 -37.72 0.63
CA SER A 78 47.29 -36.94 -0.32
C SER A 78 47.22 -35.42 -0.01
N TRP A 79 48.10 -34.63 -0.63
CA TRP A 79 48.06 -33.17 -0.52
C TRP A 79 46.89 -32.60 -1.31
N ILE A 80 46.15 -31.66 -0.71
CA ILE A 80 44.95 -31.05 -1.26
C ILE A 80 45.25 -29.56 -1.49
N SER A 81 45.21 -29.12 -2.74
CA SER A 81 45.21 -27.70 -3.11
C SER A 81 43.98 -27.01 -2.53
N ASN A 82 44.09 -25.76 -2.07
CA ASN A 82 42.92 -24.99 -1.66
C ASN A 82 42.29 -24.15 -2.79
N GLU A 83 42.90 -24.10 -3.98
CA GLU A 83 42.49 -23.23 -5.10
C GLU A 83 42.31 -21.72 -4.73
N GLY A 84 42.95 -21.25 -3.65
CA GLY A 84 42.74 -19.90 -3.13
C GLY A 84 41.51 -19.74 -2.23
N ALA A 85 40.81 -20.82 -1.89
CA ALA A 85 39.78 -20.82 -0.86
C ALA A 85 40.39 -20.67 0.54
N SER A 86 39.97 -19.61 1.23
CA SER A 86 40.32 -19.37 2.65
C SER A 86 39.54 -20.27 3.61
N ARG A 87 38.39 -20.82 3.20
CA ARG A 87 37.51 -21.64 4.03
C ARG A 87 37.07 -22.88 3.25
N ILE A 88 37.24 -24.04 3.87
CA ILE A 88 36.86 -25.35 3.32
C ILE A 88 35.83 -26.04 4.22
N PHE A 89 35.09 -26.96 3.61
CA PHE A 89 34.12 -27.87 4.22
C PHE A 89 34.60 -29.30 3.96
N ILE A 90 34.56 -30.13 4.99
CA ILE A 90 34.97 -31.53 4.97
C ILE A 90 33.74 -32.36 5.33
N GLU A 91 33.19 -33.06 4.35
CA GLU A 91 32.11 -34.05 4.47
C GLU A 91 32.72 -35.45 4.62
N LEU A 92 32.41 -36.11 5.72
CA LEU A 92 32.80 -37.49 6.01
C LEU A 92 31.56 -38.38 5.93
N LYS A 93 31.70 -39.59 5.37
CA LYS A 93 30.72 -40.66 5.49
C LYS A 93 31.38 -41.91 6.03
N PHE A 94 30.81 -42.50 7.07
CA PHE A 94 31.42 -43.63 7.77
C PHE A 94 30.37 -44.49 8.48
N THR A 95 30.70 -45.76 8.69
CA THR A 95 29.95 -46.67 9.56
C THR A 95 30.76 -46.90 10.84
N LEU A 96 30.08 -47.06 11.98
CA LEU A 96 30.73 -47.29 13.27
C LEU A 96 29.95 -48.35 14.04
N ARG A 97 30.67 -49.33 14.59
CA ARG A 97 30.07 -50.45 15.34
C ARG A 97 30.00 -50.13 16.83
N ASP A 98 28.85 -50.38 17.43
CA ASP A 98 28.59 -50.26 18.87
C ASP A 98 29.58 -51.12 19.68
N CYS A 99 30.23 -50.50 20.67
CA CYS A 99 31.19 -51.18 21.54
C CYS A 99 30.57 -52.29 22.40
N ASN A 100 29.28 -52.24 22.70
CA ASN A 100 28.56 -53.28 23.43
C ASN A 100 28.35 -54.54 22.58
N SER A 101 28.32 -54.39 21.25
CA SER A 101 28.21 -55.49 20.28
C SER A 101 29.52 -56.26 20.03
N LEU A 102 30.61 -55.95 20.75
CA LEU A 102 31.95 -56.48 20.50
C LEU A 102 32.47 -57.35 21.67
N PRO A 103 32.51 -58.69 21.54
CA PRO A 103 32.77 -59.60 22.65
C PRO A 103 34.22 -59.52 23.15
N GLY A 104 34.43 -58.70 24.19
CA GLY A 104 35.72 -58.50 24.86
C GLY A 104 36.17 -57.04 24.98
N GLY A 105 35.54 -56.08 24.29
CA GLY A 105 36.01 -54.69 24.19
C GLY A 105 35.76 -53.80 25.42
N LEU A 106 35.25 -54.35 26.53
CA LEU A 106 34.80 -53.60 27.71
C LEU A 106 35.95 -52.88 28.43
N GLY A 107 36.11 -51.59 28.13
CA GLY A 107 37.08 -50.67 28.74
C GLY A 107 38.11 -50.10 27.75
N THR A 108 38.42 -50.85 26.69
CA THR A 108 39.35 -50.43 25.62
C THR A 108 38.64 -49.77 24.45
N CYS A 109 37.47 -50.28 24.06
CA CYS A 109 36.71 -49.82 22.91
C CYS A 109 36.31 -48.33 22.99
N LYS A 110 36.16 -47.67 21.82
CA LYS A 110 35.76 -46.27 21.64
C LYS A 110 34.75 -46.13 20.50
N GLU A 111 33.86 -45.17 20.61
CA GLU A 111 32.80 -44.89 19.60
C GLU A 111 33.06 -43.55 18.89
N THR A 112 34.34 -43.15 18.87
CA THR A 112 34.79 -41.85 18.40
C THR A 112 36.19 -41.95 17.78
N PHE A 113 36.44 -41.18 16.72
CA PHE A 113 37.76 -40.97 16.14
C PHE A 113 38.10 -39.47 16.09
N ASN A 114 39.36 -39.10 15.92
CA ASN A 114 39.78 -37.71 15.84
C ASN A 114 40.11 -37.34 14.38
N MET A 115 39.76 -36.13 13.96
CA MET A 115 40.17 -35.57 12.67
C MET A 115 41.11 -34.38 12.85
N TYR A 116 42.13 -34.30 12.00
CA TYR A 116 43.21 -33.32 12.02
C TYR A 116 43.48 -32.74 10.62
N TYR A 117 44.17 -31.59 10.57
CA TYR A 117 44.78 -31.06 9.35
C TYR A 117 46.20 -30.51 9.57
N PHE A 118 46.95 -30.37 8.48
CA PHE A 118 48.23 -29.68 8.45
C PHE A 118 48.39 -28.91 7.13
N GLU A 119 48.53 -27.58 7.20
CA GLU A 119 48.79 -26.73 6.03
C GLU A 119 50.24 -26.85 5.54
N SER A 120 50.44 -27.03 4.23
CA SER A 120 51.74 -27.14 3.58
C SER A 120 51.76 -26.51 2.19
N ASP A 121 52.82 -25.77 1.87
CA ASP A 121 53.16 -25.34 0.50
C ASP A 121 53.99 -26.39 -0.27
N ASP A 122 54.40 -27.46 0.42
CA ASP A 122 55.10 -28.62 -0.15
C ASP A 122 54.12 -29.81 -0.27
N GLU A 123 53.90 -30.23 -1.52
CA GLU A 123 53.04 -31.33 -1.95
C GLU A 123 53.59 -32.72 -1.56
N ASN A 124 54.90 -32.82 -1.32
CA ASN A 124 55.60 -34.08 -1.01
C ASN A 124 56.04 -34.15 0.47
N GLY A 125 55.83 -33.10 1.25
CA GLY A 125 56.28 -32.96 2.65
C GLY A 125 55.68 -33.95 3.67
N ARG A 126 54.82 -34.88 3.23
CA ARG A 126 54.06 -35.83 4.05
C ARG A 126 54.92 -36.62 5.03
N ASN A 127 54.90 -36.20 6.29
CA ASN A 127 55.58 -36.84 7.41
C ASN A 127 54.63 -36.93 8.61
N ILE A 128 54.73 -38.04 9.35
CA ILE A 128 53.90 -38.29 10.53
C ILE A 128 54.66 -37.76 11.74
N LYS A 129 54.38 -36.50 12.08
CA LYS A 129 54.84 -35.82 13.28
C LYS A 129 53.62 -35.24 13.96
N GLU A 130 53.12 -35.93 14.98
CA GLU A 130 51.83 -35.63 15.62
C GLU A 130 51.72 -34.17 16.09
N ASN A 131 52.84 -33.56 16.49
CA ASN A 131 52.94 -32.16 16.90
C ASN A 131 52.83 -31.12 15.76
N GLN A 132 52.73 -31.53 14.50
CA GLN A 132 52.48 -30.63 13.36
C GLN A 132 51.00 -30.59 12.95
N TYR A 133 50.21 -31.60 13.35
CA TYR A 133 48.80 -31.72 12.98
C TYR A 133 47.91 -31.01 13.99
N THR A 134 47.09 -30.07 13.50
CA THR A 134 46.11 -29.37 14.32
C THR A 134 44.81 -30.16 14.34
N LYS A 135 44.29 -30.48 15.53
CA LYS A 135 43.02 -31.20 15.67
C LYS A 135 41.87 -30.29 15.23
N ILE A 136 41.01 -30.82 14.36
CA ILE A 136 39.75 -30.17 13.97
C ILE A 136 38.69 -30.50 15.02
N ASP A 137 38.42 -31.79 15.24
CA ASP A 137 37.39 -32.25 16.18
C ASP A 137 37.57 -33.73 16.60
N THR A 138 36.78 -34.18 17.56
CA THR A 138 36.43 -35.60 17.75
C THR A 138 35.10 -35.87 17.05
N ILE A 139 35.11 -36.81 16.10
CA ILE A 139 33.91 -37.26 15.39
C ILE A 139 33.32 -38.46 16.12
N ALA A 140 32.02 -38.42 16.37
CA ALA A 140 31.21 -39.51 16.90
C ALA A 140 30.17 -39.93 15.84
N ALA A 141 29.58 -41.11 15.98
CA ALA A 141 28.41 -41.50 15.20
C ALA A 141 27.12 -40.92 15.81
N ASP A 142 26.18 -40.50 14.97
CA ASP A 142 24.77 -40.31 15.36
C ASP A 142 24.09 -41.68 15.54
N GLU A 143 24.43 -42.64 14.67
CA GLU A 143 23.90 -44.01 14.67
C GLU A 143 25.03 -45.04 14.55
N SER A 144 25.18 -45.91 15.55
CA SER A 144 26.06 -47.08 15.49
C SER A 144 25.28 -48.35 15.13
N PHE A 145 25.96 -49.33 14.52
CA PHE A 145 25.38 -50.63 14.16
C PHE A 145 25.82 -51.74 15.12
N THR A 146 24.93 -52.72 15.33
CA THR A 146 25.07 -53.82 16.29
C THR A 146 25.19 -55.19 15.60
N GLU A 147 25.24 -56.27 16.40
CA GLU A 147 25.22 -57.64 15.88
C GLU A 147 23.84 -58.05 15.29
N LEU A 148 22.75 -57.37 15.69
CA LEU A 148 21.42 -57.54 15.09
C LEU A 148 21.35 -56.92 13.68
N ASP A 149 21.81 -55.67 13.53
CA ASP A 149 21.83 -54.97 12.24
C ASP A 149 22.68 -55.72 11.20
N LEU A 150 23.79 -56.34 11.64
CA LEU A 150 24.63 -57.23 10.82
C LEU A 150 23.88 -58.48 10.33
N GLY A 151 22.92 -58.99 11.10
CA GLY A 151 22.06 -60.12 10.71
C GLY A 151 21.11 -59.76 9.58
N ASP A 152 20.48 -58.59 9.67
CA ASP A 152 19.56 -58.05 8.65
C ASP A 152 20.27 -57.32 7.49
N ARG A 153 21.61 -57.25 7.53
CA ARG A 153 22.51 -56.56 6.57
C ARG A 153 22.32 -55.04 6.49
N VAL A 154 21.85 -54.42 7.57
CA VAL A 154 21.66 -52.97 7.67
C VAL A 154 22.98 -52.34 8.14
N MET A 155 23.65 -51.59 7.27
CA MET A 155 24.80 -50.75 7.64
C MET A 155 24.35 -49.31 7.84
N LYS A 156 24.49 -48.77 9.05
CA LYS A 156 24.12 -47.39 9.37
C LYS A 156 25.25 -46.43 8.95
N LEU A 157 24.97 -45.61 7.93
CA LEU A 157 25.94 -44.72 7.30
C LEU A 157 25.80 -43.27 7.82
N ASN A 158 26.66 -42.91 8.76
CA ASN A 158 26.75 -41.56 9.31
C ASN A 158 27.26 -40.59 8.23
N THR A 159 26.83 -39.34 8.28
CA THR A 159 27.35 -38.26 7.42
C THR A 159 27.63 -37.02 8.28
N GLU A 160 28.90 -36.66 8.43
CA GLU A 160 29.35 -35.58 9.30
C GLU A 160 30.07 -34.48 8.51
N VAL A 161 29.87 -33.21 8.91
CA VAL A 161 30.47 -32.06 8.20
C VAL A 161 31.22 -31.17 9.18
N ARG A 162 32.49 -30.86 8.87
CA ARG A 162 33.31 -29.88 9.59
C ARG A 162 33.87 -28.82 8.67
N VAL A 163 34.34 -27.73 9.27
CA VAL A 163 34.77 -26.51 8.58
C VAL A 163 36.17 -26.15 9.05
N VAL A 164 37.05 -25.76 8.13
CA VAL A 164 38.41 -25.30 8.44
C VAL A 164 38.70 -23.99 7.70
N GLY A 165 39.29 -23.04 8.41
CA GLY A 165 39.71 -21.73 7.90
C GLY A 165 39.98 -20.73 9.03
N PRO A 166 40.64 -19.59 8.77
CA PRO A 166 41.26 -19.21 7.49
C PRO A 166 42.50 -20.06 7.16
N LEU A 167 42.51 -20.66 5.96
CA LEU A 167 43.71 -21.26 5.37
C LEU A 167 44.64 -20.16 4.84
N SER A 168 45.95 -20.39 4.97
CA SER A 168 47.01 -19.41 4.72
C SER A 168 48.03 -19.84 3.67
N LYS A 169 48.22 -21.15 3.48
CA LYS A 169 49.14 -21.77 2.51
C LYS A 169 48.42 -22.22 1.23
N LYS A 170 49.17 -22.71 0.25
CA LYS A 170 48.63 -23.24 -1.02
C LYS A 170 47.77 -24.51 -0.89
N GLY A 171 47.93 -25.26 0.19
CA GLY A 171 47.23 -26.51 0.40
C GLY A 171 47.48 -27.13 1.77
N PHE A 172 46.91 -28.31 1.97
CA PHE A 172 46.86 -28.99 3.26
C PHE A 172 46.76 -30.52 3.10
N TYR A 173 47.08 -31.23 4.16
CA TYR A 173 46.77 -32.64 4.35
C TYR A 173 45.68 -32.77 5.41
N LEU A 174 44.79 -33.75 5.26
CA LEU A 174 43.91 -34.21 6.35
C LEU A 174 44.49 -35.49 6.96
N ALA A 175 44.19 -35.72 8.23
CA ALA A 175 44.53 -36.97 8.90
C ALA A 175 43.44 -37.42 9.86
N PHE A 176 43.22 -38.73 9.92
CA PHE A 176 42.25 -39.38 10.81
C PHE A 176 43.01 -40.24 11.80
N GLN A 177 42.69 -40.12 13.09
CA GLN A 177 43.33 -40.87 14.17
C GLN A 177 42.28 -41.70 14.92
N ASP A 178 42.42 -43.01 14.84
CA ASP A 178 41.74 -43.97 15.68
C ASP A 178 42.51 -44.21 16.99
N VAL A 179 41.76 -44.40 18.08
CA VAL A 179 42.24 -44.61 19.46
C VAL A 179 41.57 -45.80 20.15
N GLY A 180 40.98 -46.73 19.38
CA GLY A 180 40.35 -47.97 19.88
C GLY A 180 38.94 -48.24 19.39
N ALA A 181 38.55 -47.69 18.23
CA ALA A 181 37.22 -47.82 17.64
C ALA A 181 37.11 -48.99 16.65
N CYS A 182 35.88 -49.22 16.18
CA CYS A 182 35.56 -50.12 15.07
C CYS A 182 34.77 -49.33 14.02
N ILE A 183 35.47 -48.85 12.99
CA ILE A 183 35.00 -47.84 12.04
C ILE A 183 35.43 -48.20 10.61
N ALA A 184 34.55 -47.93 9.64
CA ALA A 184 34.88 -47.89 8.21
C ALA A 184 34.53 -46.52 7.63
N LEU A 185 35.54 -45.83 7.09
CA LEU A 185 35.45 -44.52 6.44
C LEU A 185 35.17 -44.73 4.95
N VAL A 186 33.89 -44.61 4.58
CA VAL A 186 33.32 -44.91 3.26
C VAL A 186 33.50 -43.74 2.28
N SER A 187 33.57 -42.50 2.78
CA SER A 187 33.92 -41.35 1.95
C SER A 187 34.49 -40.17 2.75
N VAL A 188 35.48 -39.52 2.16
CA VAL A 188 35.90 -38.15 2.46
C VAL A 188 35.69 -37.30 1.20
N ARG A 189 35.00 -36.17 1.36
CA ARG A 189 34.80 -35.15 0.34
C ARG A 189 35.14 -33.78 0.91
N VAL A 190 36.05 -33.06 0.28
CA VAL A 190 36.47 -31.71 0.68
C VAL A 190 36.08 -30.73 -0.40
N TYR A 191 35.45 -29.62 -0.04
CA TYR A 191 34.98 -28.60 -0.98
C TYR A 191 35.04 -27.20 -0.38
N TYR A 192 35.09 -26.18 -1.25
CA TYR A 192 34.81 -24.79 -0.87
C TYR A 192 33.53 -24.30 -1.53
N LYS A 193 33.09 -23.10 -1.16
CA LYS A 193 31.89 -22.46 -1.71
C LYS A 193 32.27 -21.21 -2.52
N LYS A 194 31.49 -20.91 -3.55
CA LYS A 194 31.53 -19.63 -4.25
C LYS A 194 30.14 -19.15 -4.63
N CYS A 195 29.95 -17.83 -4.64
CA CYS A 195 28.82 -17.20 -5.29
C CYS A 195 29.06 -17.24 -6.82
N PRO A 196 28.21 -17.89 -7.61
CA PRO A 196 28.48 -18.12 -9.04
C PRO A 196 28.18 -16.88 -9.89
N SER A 197 28.78 -16.81 -11.08
CA SER A 197 28.57 -15.72 -12.03
C SER A 197 27.09 -15.56 -12.41
N VAL A 198 26.54 -14.36 -12.23
CA VAL A 198 25.12 -14.04 -12.47
C VAL A 198 24.94 -12.69 -13.14
N VAL A 199 23.88 -12.57 -13.94
CA VAL A 199 23.37 -11.28 -14.43
C VAL A 199 22.16 -10.89 -13.59
N ARG A 200 22.21 -9.73 -12.92
CA ARG A 200 21.13 -9.17 -12.10
C ARG A 200 21.02 -7.67 -12.36
N HIS A 201 19.80 -7.18 -12.60
CA HIS A 201 19.54 -5.76 -12.89
C HIS A 201 20.45 -5.16 -13.97
N LEU A 202 20.61 -5.87 -15.10
CA LEU A 202 21.51 -5.52 -16.21
C LEU A 202 23.01 -5.34 -15.83
N ALA A 203 23.43 -5.85 -14.67
CA ALA A 203 24.82 -5.92 -14.25
C ALA A 203 25.29 -7.39 -14.15
N VAL A 204 26.51 -7.65 -14.59
CA VAL A 204 27.21 -8.94 -14.47
C VAL A 204 28.05 -8.94 -13.20
N PHE A 205 27.84 -9.94 -12.35
CA PHE A 205 28.65 -10.20 -11.16
C PHE A 205 29.44 -11.49 -11.37
N PRO A 206 30.78 -11.49 -11.21
CA PRO A 206 31.63 -12.63 -11.52
C PRO A 206 31.60 -13.72 -10.44
N ASP A 207 32.07 -14.93 -10.79
CA ASP A 207 32.40 -15.99 -9.82
C ASP A 207 33.24 -15.43 -8.67
N THR A 208 32.74 -15.54 -7.44
CA THR A 208 33.37 -14.96 -6.23
C THR A 208 33.47 -16.01 -5.13
N ILE A 209 34.69 -16.32 -4.69
CA ILE A 209 34.97 -17.24 -3.58
C ILE A 209 34.47 -16.62 -2.26
N THR A 210 33.89 -17.44 -1.37
CA THR A 210 33.35 -16.96 -0.09
C THR A 210 34.43 -16.45 0.87
N GLY A 211 34.03 -15.57 1.79
CA GLY A 211 34.88 -15.07 2.88
C GLY A 211 35.37 -16.16 3.85
N ALA A 212 36.34 -15.79 4.67
CA ALA A 212 36.94 -16.68 5.67
C ALA A 212 36.02 -16.90 6.89
N ASP A 213 35.40 -15.81 7.37
CA ASP A 213 34.52 -15.87 8.54
C ASP A 213 33.08 -16.24 8.15
N SER A 214 32.41 -16.99 9.02
CA SER A 214 31.01 -17.42 8.83
C SER A 214 29.98 -16.28 8.78
N SER A 215 30.35 -15.07 9.22
CA SER A 215 29.51 -13.87 9.15
C SER A 215 30.02 -12.84 8.14
N GLN A 216 31.01 -13.17 7.30
CA GLN A 216 31.57 -12.23 6.34
C GLN A 216 30.67 -12.07 5.11
N LEU A 217 30.31 -10.83 4.80
CA LEU A 217 29.68 -10.45 3.54
C LEU A 217 30.72 -9.71 2.67
N LEU A 218 31.05 -10.29 1.52
CA LEU A 218 32.02 -9.72 0.59
C LEU A 218 31.30 -8.86 -0.46
N GLU A 219 31.52 -7.54 -0.41
CA GLU A 219 30.97 -6.62 -1.42
C GLU A 219 31.66 -6.85 -2.78
N VAL A 220 30.86 -7.03 -3.83
CA VAL A 220 31.33 -7.20 -5.22
C VAL A 220 30.64 -6.17 -6.11
N SER A 221 31.45 -5.42 -6.85
CA SER A 221 30.95 -4.47 -7.86
C SER A 221 30.65 -5.21 -9.17
N GLY A 222 29.47 -4.96 -9.73
CA GLY A 222 29.04 -5.52 -11.02
C GLY A 222 29.44 -4.64 -12.20
N ALA A 223 29.59 -5.26 -13.38
CA ALA A 223 29.83 -4.55 -14.63
C ALA A 223 28.52 -4.46 -15.44
N CYS A 224 28.14 -3.27 -15.91
CA CYS A 224 26.96 -3.11 -16.76
C CYS A 224 27.08 -3.89 -18.07
N VAL A 225 26.00 -4.55 -18.51
CA VAL A 225 25.96 -5.25 -19.81
C VAL A 225 26.08 -4.26 -20.97
N ASN A 226 26.54 -4.74 -22.13
CA ASN A 226 26.64 -3.93 -23.36
C ASN A 226 25.33 -3.19 -23.65
N HIS A 227 25.45 -1.92 -24.06
CA HIS A 227 24.32 -1.01 -24.31
C HIS A 227 23.44 -0.70 -23.09
N SER A 228 23.97 -0.83 -21.86
CA SER A 228 23.39 -0.25 -20.65
C SER A 228 24.30 0.78 -20.00
N VAL A 229 23.68 1.70 -19.26
CA VAL A 229 24.32 2.77 -18.47
C VAL A 229 23.84 2.70 -17.03
N THR A 230 24.52 3.35 -16.10
CA THR A 230 24.06 3.48 -14.72
C THR A 230 24.41 4.85 -14.15
N ASP A 231 23.58 5.30 -13.20
CA ASP A 231 23.84 6.50 -12.39
C ASP A 231 24.67 6.13 -11.15
N ASP A 232 24.35 4.99 -10.50
CA ASP A 232 25.08 4.43 -9.35
C ASP A 232 25.77 3.10 -9.73
N PRO A 233 27.02 2.83 -9.33
CA PRO A 233 27.69 1.57 -9.64
C PRO A 233 26.97 0.38 -8.97
N PRO A 234 26.56 -0.66 -9.73
CA PRO A 234 25.81 -1.78 -9.18
C PRO A 234 26.69 -2.67 -8.28
N LYS A 235 26.14 -3.14 -7.17
CA LYS A 235 26.84 -3.94 -6.16
C LYS A 235 25.97 -5.08 -5.63
N MET A 236 26.59 -6.19 -5.26
CA MET A 236 25.97 -7.30 -4.52
C MET A 236 26.92 -7.79 -3.43
N HIS A 237 26.38 -8.55 -2.47
CA HIS A 237 27.17 -9.14 -1.39
C HIS A 237 27.21 -10.66 -1.53
N CYS A 238 28.41 -11.25 -1.60
CA CYS A 238 28.58 -12.70 -1.51
C CYS A 238 28.62 -13.11 -0.03
N SER A 239 27.76 -14.04 0.37
CA SER A 239 27.70 -14.60 1.73
C SER A 239 28.70 -15.73 1.95
N ALA A 240 29.00 -16.04 3.20
CA ALA A 240 29.85 -17.17 3.59
C ALA A 240 29.24 -18.54 3.19
N GLU A 241 27.96 -18.57 2.85
CA GLU A 241 27.17 -19.73 2.44
C GLU A 241 27.15 -19.93 0.92
N GLY A 242 27.75 -19.03 0.13
CA GLY A 242 27.79 -19.09 -1.34
C GLY A 242 26.57 -18.46 -2.04
N GLU A 243 25.73 -17.72 -1.31
CA GLU A 243 24.55 -17.03 -1.85
C GLU A 243 24.79 -15.54 -2.11
N TRP A 244 24.18 -15.02 -3.18
CA TRP A 244 24.18 -13.60 -3.53
C TRP A 244 23.07 -12.83 -2.81
N LEU A 245 23.46 -11.88 -1.96
CA LEU A 245 22.59 -11.06 -1.13
C LEU A 245 22.57 -9.58 -1.58
N VAL A 246 21.49 -8.88 -1.20
CA VAL A 246 21.26 -7.42 -1.28
C VAL A 246 21.84 -6.75 -2.54
N PRO A 247 21.12 -6.77 -3.68
CA PRO A 247 21.48 -5.97 -4.85
C PRO A 247 21.24 -4.48 -4.60
N ILE A 248 22.29 -3.69 -4.78
CA ILE A 248 22.30 -2.23 -4.67
C ILE A 248 22.62 -1.67 -6.08
N GLY A 249 21.87 -0.65 -6.50
CA GLY A 249 21.96 -0.13 -7.87
C GLY A 249 21.39 -1.07 -8.94
N LYS A 250 21.43 -0.60 -10.19
CA LYS A 250 20.98 -1.29 -11.40
C LYS A 250 21.59 -0.60 -12.62
N CYS A 251 21.89 -1.34 -13.67
CA CYS A 251 22.10 -0.71 -14.98
C CYS A 251 20.74 -0.56 -15.69
N MET A 252 20.68 0.31 -16.69
CA MET A 252 19.49 0.59 -17.50
C MET A 252 19.89 0.60 -18.97
N CYS A 253 19.19 -0.15 -19.81
CA CYS A 253 19.47 -0.14 -21.25
C CYS A 253 19.34 1.28 -21.80
N GLN A 254 20.28 1.68 -22.66
CA GLN A 254 20.39 3.04 -23.18
C GLN A 254 19.19 3.46 -24.06
N ALA A 255 19.12 4.74 -24.46
CA ALA A 255 18.12 5.18 -25.44
C ALA A 255 18.24 4.34 -26.73
N GLY A 256 17.10 3.91 -27.27
CA GLY A 256 17.04 2.94 -28.37
C GLY A 256 17.16 1.45 -28.00
N TYR A 257 17.36 1.08 -26.73
CA TYR A 257 17.58 -0.32 -26.32
C TYR A 257 16.67 -0.75 -25.14
N GLU A 258 16.04 -1.91 -25.23
CA GLU A 258 15.18 -2.49 -24.17
C GLU A 258 15.76 -3.76 -23.54
N GLU A 259 15.37 -4.02 -22.28
CA GLU A 259 15.78 -5.21 -21.55
C GLU A 259 15.01 -6.45 -22.03
N LYS A 260 15.76 -7.45 -22.49
CA LYS A 260 15.28 -8.79 -22.83
C LYS A 260 16.29 -9.84 -22.36
N ASN A 261 15.82 -10.80 -21.57
CA ASN A 261 16.62 -11.91 -21.02
C ASN A 261 17.93 -11.47 -20.33
N GLY A 262 17.91 -10.35 -19.59
CA GLY A 262 19.11 -9.79 -18.94
C GLY A 262 20.11 -9.12 -19.89
N THR A 263 19.71 -8.87 -21.15
CA THR A 263 20.52 -8.18 -22.17
C THR A 263 19.78 -6.97 -22.73
N CYS A 264 20.52 -5.99 -23.25
CA CYS A 264 19.95 -4.84 -23.94
C CYS A 264 19.88 -5.08 -25.45
N GLN A 265 18.66 -5.14 -25.99
CA GLN A 265 18.38 -5.40 -27.40
C GLN A 265 17.82 -4.14 -28.07
N VAL A 266 18.13 -3.95 -29.35
CA VAL A 266 17.68 -2.76 -30.12
C VAL A 266 16.16 -2.68 -30.23
N CYS A 267 15.61 -1.46 -30.16
CA CYS A 267 14.23 -1.22 -30.57
C CYS A 267 14.03 -1.60 -32.04
N ARG A 268 13.00 -2.40 -32.31
CA ARG A 268 12.61 -2.80 -33.67
C ARG A 268 12.01 -1.62 -34.45
N PRO A 269 12.02 -1.63 -35.79
CA PRO A 269 11.37 -0.58 -36.60
C PRO A 269 9.91 -0.37 -36.21
N GLY A 270 9.45 0.89 -36.21
CA GLY A 270 8.14 1.29 -35.68
C GLY A 270 8.05 1.38 -34.14
N PHE A 271 9.13 1.08 -33.42
CA PHE A 271 9.27 1.28 -31.97
C PHE A 271 10.49 2.16 -31.66
N PHE A 272 10.44 2.87 -30.54
CA PHE A 272 11.48 3.80 -30.10
C PHE A 272 11.66 3.80 -28.58
N LYS A 273 12.78 4.34 -28.09
CA LYS A 273 13.01 4.61 -26.67
C LYS A 273 13.85 5.87 -26.46
N ALA A 274 13.22 6.93 -25.95
CA ALA A 274 13.84 8.25 -25.82
C ALA A 274 14.83 8.42 -24.66
N SER A 275 14.76 7.60 -23.61
CA SER A 275 15.62 7.74 -22.43
C SER A 275 15.95 6.39 -21.80
N PRO A 276 17.10 6.23 -21.08
CA PRO A 276 17.41 4.99 -20.36
C PRO A 276 16.36 4.61 -19.29
N HIS A 277 15.75 5.62 -18.67
CA HIS A 277 14.71 5.50 -17.65
C HIS A 277 13.42 4.79 -18.12
N SER A 278 13.17 4.76 -19.44
CA SER A 278 12.04 4.04 -20.04
C SER A 278 12.36 2.55 -20.11
N GLN A 279 11.55 1.68 -19.47
CA GLN A 279 11.90 0.26 -19.34
C GLN A 279 11.94 -0.50 -20.69
N THR A 280 10.91 -0.34 -21.52
CA THR A 280 10.76 -1.02 -22.82
C THR A 280 10.70 -0.06 -23.99
N CYS A 281 10.88 -0.55 -25.21
CA CYS A 281 10.63 0.21 -26.42
C CYS A 281 9.12 0.44 -26.58
N SER A 282 8.72 1.69 -26.82
CA SER A 282 7.33 2.08 -27.07
C SER A 282 7.06 2.07 -28.56
N LYS A 283 5.87 1.62 -29.00
CA LYS A 283 5.44 1.81 -30.40
C LYS A 283 5.34 3.31 -30.69
N CYS A 284 5.67 3.75 -31.91
CA CYS A 284 5.46 5.14 -32.30
C CYS A 284 4.00 5.56 -32.05
N PRO A 285 3.77 6.73 -31.42
CA PRO A 285 2.42 7.23 -31.15
C PRO A 285 1.74 7.70 -32.46
N PRO A 286 0.41 7.89 -32.46
CA PRO A 286 -0.34 8.33 -33.63
C PRO A 286 0.26 9.53 -34.36
N HIS A 287 0.14 9.51 -35.68
CA HIS A 287 0.72 10.48 -36.60
C HIS A 287 2.25 10.59 -36.54
N SER A 288 2.94 9.50 -36.19
CA SER A 288 4.40 9.41 -36.23
C SER A 288 4.92 8.00 -36.51
N TYR A 289 6.12 7.91 -37.06
CA TYR A 289 6.74 6.66 -37.48
C TYR A 289 8.26 6.68 -37.30
N THR A 290 8.87 5.49 -37.37
CA THR A 290 10.31 5.33 -37.62
C THR A 290 10.54 4.03 -38.38
N HIS A 291 11.59 4.01 -39.21
CA HIS A 291 12.03 2.83 -39.96
C HIS A 291 13.38 2.29 -39.48
N GLU A 292 14.07 3.00 -38.59
CA GLU A 292 15.41 2.66 -38.12
C GLU A 292 15.38 1.84 -36.83
N GLU A 293 16.28 0.87 -36.72
CA GLU A 293 16.51 0.15 -35.46
C GLU A 293 17.19 1.06 -34.42
N ALA A 294 16.99 0.76 -33.15
CA ALA A 294 17.47 1.56 -32.02
C ALA A 294 17.01 3.05 -32.01
N SER A 295 15.89 3.36 -32.67
CA SER A 295 15.30 4.70 -32.71
C SER A 295 15.08 5.31 -31.32
N THR A 296 15.48 6.57 -31.15
CA THR A 296 15.27 7.34 -29.92
C THR A 296 14.02 8.22 -29.95
N SER A 297 13.43 8.45 -31.13
CA SER A 297 12.17 9.19 -31.31
C SER A 297 11.44 8.72 -32.58
N CYS A 298 10.21 9.19 -32.81
CA CYS A 298 9.47 8.95 -34.05
C CYS A 298 9.15 10.27 -34.76
N VAL A 299 9.47 10.33 -36.04
CA VAL A 299 9.24 11.47 -36.94
C VAL A 299 7.74 11.64 -37.19
N CYS A 300 7.24 12.88 -37.23
CA CYS A 300 5.83 13.14 -37.51
C CYS A 300 5.46 12.85 -38.96
N GLU A 301 4.21 12.43 -39.17
CA GLU A 301 3.55 12.43 -40.48
C GLU A 301 3.40 13.86 -41.01
N LYS A 302 3.29 14.00 -42.35
CA LYS A 302 3.09 15.29 -43.00
C LYS A 302 1.84 15.98 -42.46
N ASP A 303 1.95 17.30 -42.26
CA ASP A 303 0.90 18.19 -41.73
C ASP A 303 0.50 17.90 -40.26
N TYR A 304 1.28 17.07 -39.54
CA TYR A 304 1.26 16.91 -38.08
C TYR A 304 2.62 17.29 -37.45
N PHE A 305 2.58 17.76 -36.21
CA PHE A 305 3.71 18.39 -35.53
C PHE A 305 3.74 18.02 -34.03
N ARG A 306 4.91 18.20 -33.40
CA ARG A 306 5.05 18.32 -31.94
C ARG A 306 5.81 19.59 -31.62
N ARG A 307 5.53 20.19 -30.48
CA ARG A 307 6.36 21.25 -29.89
C ARG A 307 7.54 20.60 -29.15
N GLU A 308 8.65 21.32 -29.01
CA GLU A 308 9.85 20.87 -28.27
C GLU A 308 9.56 20.54 -26.78
N SER A 309 8.49 21.12 -26.21
CA SER A 309 8.01 20.83 -24.85
C SER A 309 7.05 19.62 -24.76
N ASP A 310 6.59 19.07 -25.89
CA ASP A 310 5.74 17.88 -25.88
C ASP A 310 6.62 16.62 -25.67
N PRO A 311 6.24 15.68 -24.80
CA PRO A 311 7.04 14.48 -24.59
C PRO A 311 7.08 13.60 -25.85
N PRO A 312 8.18 12.89 -26.17
CA PRO A 312 8.29 12.05 -27.37
C PRO A 312 7.23 10.94 -27.52
N THR A 313 6.57 10.57 -26.43
CA THR A 313 5.45 9.62 -26.38
C THR A 313 4.09 10.22 -26.78
N MET A 314 3.99 11.55 -26.92
CA MET A 314 2.79 12.22 -27.40
C MET A 314 2.60 11.99 -28.91
N ALA A 315 1.35 11.83 -29.33
CA ALA A 315 0.98 11.84 -30.75
C ALA A 315 1.41 13.15 -31.42
N CYS A 316 1.74 13.10 -32.71
CA CYS A 316 1.84 14.35 -33.47
C CYS A 316 0.42 14.92 -33.66
N THR A 317 0.31 16.24 -33.58
CA THR A 317 -0.95 16.99 -33.52
C THR A 317 -0.97 18.06 -34.60
N ARG A 318 -2.15 18.57 -34.93
CA ARG A 318 -2.34 19.56 -36.01
C ARG A 318 -3.00 20.85 -35.49
N PRO A 319 -3.05 21.95 -36.25
CA PRO A 319 -3.85 23.11 -35.88
C PRO A 319 -5.34 22.75 -35.72
N PRO A 320 -6.13 23.50 -34.93
CA PRO A 320 -7.56 23.25 -34.79
C PRO A 320 -8.34 23.73 -36.02
N SER A 321 -9.57 23.25 -36.14
CA SER A 321 -10.56 23.80 -37.09
C SER A 321 -11.13 25.14 -36.61
N ALA A 322 -11.83 25.88 -37.49
CA ALA A 322 -12.51 27.12 -37.11
C ALA A 322 -13.50 26.93 -35.92
N PRO A 323 -13.68 27.95 -35.05
CA PRO A 323 -14.80 27.99 -34.11
C PRO A 323 -16.16 27.95 -34.82
N ARG A 324 -17.22 27.58 -34.09
CA ARG A 324 -18.56 27.37 -34.65
C ARG A 324 -19.59 28.31 -34.04
N ASN A 325 -20.67 28.57 -34.78
CA ASN A 325 -21.87 29.29 -34.32
C ASN A 325 -21.55 30.57 -33.54
N ALA A 326 -20.65 31.41 -34.07
CA ALA A 326 -20.33 32.68 -33.44
C ALA A 326 -21.51 33.66 -33.56
N ILE A 327 -21.90 34.25 -32.43
CA ILE A 327 -23.01 35.19 -32.29
C ILE A 327 -22.52 36.51 -31.69
N SER A 328 -23.26 37.58 -31.95
CA SER A 328 -22.99 38.92 -31.44
C SER A 328 -24.23 39.54 -30.80
N ASN A 329 -24.01 40.28 -29.71
CA ASN A 329 -25.01 41.09 -29.05
C ASN A 329 -24.46 42.53 -28.91
N VAL A 330 -25.23 43.53 -29.33
CA VAL A 330 -24.79 44.93 -29.48
C VAL A 330 -25.45 45.80 -28.42
N ASN A 331 -24.65 46.41 -27.55
CA ASN A 331 -25.12 47.35 -26.55
C ASN A 331 -24.38 48.70 -26.74
N GLU A 332 -25.10 49.72 -27.20
CA GLU A 332 -24.54 51.03 -27.57
C GLU A 332 -23.28 50.95 -28.46
N THR A 333 -22.11 51.23 -27.89
CA THR A 333 -20.75 51.22 -28.48
C THR A 333 -19.91 50.01 -28.05
N SER A 334 -20.57 48.96 -27.56
CA SER A 334 -19.97 47.69 -27.15
C SER A 334 -20.63 46.50 -27.84
N VAL A 335 -19.85 45.44 -28.04
CA VAL A 335 -20.28 44.18 -28.66
C VAL A 335 -19.81 43.02 -27.80
N PHE A 336 -20.75 42.22 -27.33
CA PHE A 336 -20.45 40.93 -26.72
C PHE A 336 -20.45 39.85 -27.82
N LEU A 337 -19.36 39.11 -27.91
CA LEU A 337 -19.18 37.99 -28.84
C LEU A 337 -19.16 36.68 -28.05
N GLU A 338 -19.84 35.66 -28.55
CA GLU A 338 -19.88 34.32 -27.97
C GLU A 338 -19.83 33.27 -29.09
N TRP A 339 -19.17 32.14 -28.87
CA TRP A 339 -19.01 31.08 -29.88
C TRP A 339 -18.97 29.68 -29.26
N ILE A 340 -19.05 28.66 -30.12
CA ILE A 340 -18.89 27.24 -29.76
C ILE A 340 -17.47 26.78 -30.15
N PRO A 341 -16.80 25.93 -29.36
CA PRO A 341 -15.49 25.40 -29.72
C PRO A 341 -15.44 24.69 -31.10
N PRO A 342 -14.24 24.62 -31.71
CA PRO A 342 -13.99 23.87 -32.95
C PRO A 342 -14.58 22.45 -32.96
N ALA A 343 -14.84 21.92 -34.16
CA ALA A 343 -15.29 20.53 -34.29
C ALA A 343 -14.13 19.52 -34.10
N ASP A 344 -12.94 19.90 -34.58
CA ASP A 344 -11.66 19.26 -34.33
C ASP A 344 -10.71 20.27 -33.66
N THR A 345 -10.10 19.88 -32.54
CA THR A 345 -9.08 20.66 -31.80
C THR A 345 -7.65 20.37 -32.26
N GLY A 346 -7.48 19.50 -33.26
CA GLY A 346 -6.20 19.02 -33.76
C GLY A 346 -5.54 17.98 -32.85
N GLY A 347 -6.30 17.38 -31.94
CA GLY A 347 -5.84 16.40 -30.96
C GLY A 347 -5.29 16.99 -29.65
N ARG A 348 -5.33 18.32 -29.47
CA ARG A 348 -4.84 19.01 -28.27
C ARG A 348 -5.96 19.55 -27.38
N LYS A 349 -5.60 19.91 -26.15
CA LYS A 349 -6.47 20.61 -25.17
C LYS A 349 -6.03 22.05 -24.90
N ASP A 350 -4.86 22.47 -25.40
CA ASP A 350 -4.32 23.83 -25.27
C ASP A 350 -4.90 24.79 -26.33
N VAL A 351 -6.18 24.61 -26.68
CA VAL A 351 -6.89 25.47 -27.64
C VAL A 351 -7.24 26.79 -26.96
N SER A 352 -6.87 27.88 -27.62
CA SER A 352 -7.21 29.23 -27.23
C SER A 352 -7.65 30.05 -28.44
N TYR A 353 -8.28 31.20 -28.19
CA TYR A 353 -8.86 32.03 -29.23
C TYR A 353 -8.13 33.36 -29.41
N TYR A 354 -8.15 33.85 -30.63
CA TYR A 354 -7.67 35.18 -31.03
C TYR A 354 -8.78 35.90 -31.81
N ILE A 355 -8.98 37.18 -31.52
CA ILE A 355 -9.99 38.01 -32.19
C ILE A 355 -9.29 39.11 -32.99
N ALA A 356 -9.39 39.05 -34.32
CA ALA A 356 -9.09 40.17 -35.19
C ALA A 356 -10.35 41.03 -35.38
N CYS A 357 -10.20 42.35 -35.26
CA CYS A 357 -11.28 43.32 -35.47
C CYS A 357 -10.96 44.14 -36.72
N LYS A 358 -11.92 44.22 -37.63
CA LYS A 358 -11.85 45.02 -38.85
C LYS A 358 -13.02 46.00 -38.88
N LYS A 359 -12.77 47.25 -39.23
CA LYS A 359 -13.77 48.30 -39.46
C LYS A 359 -14.04 48.40 -40.96
N CYS A 360 -15.27 48.15 -41.39
CA CYS A 360 -15.65 48.11 -42.80
C CYS A 360 -16.47 49.34 -43.20
N ASN A 361 -16.15 49.96 -44.34
CA ASN A 361 -16.94 51.09 -44.86
C ASN A 361 -17.92 50.64 -45.95
N SER A 362 -19.22 50.80 -45.67
CA SER A 362 -20.35 50.45 -46.56
C SER A 362 -20.28 51.04 -47.96
N HIS A 363 -19.54 52.14 -48.16
CA HIS A 363 -19.40 52.82 -49.45
C HIS A 363 -18.11 52.48 -50.22
N ALA A 364 -17.17 51.75 -49.60
CA ALA A 364 -15.85 51.49 -50.19
C ALA A 364 -15.47 50.01 -50.30
N GLY A 365 -16.13 49.10 -49.56
CA GLY A 365 -15.86 47.65 -49.59
C GLY A 365 -14.52 47.21 -48.96
N VAL A 366 -13.60 48.15 -48.73
CA VAL A 366 -12.38 47.94 -47.95
C VAL A 366 -12.69 47.94 -46.46
N CYS A 367 -12.04 47.05 -45.73
CA CYS A 367 -12.03 47.02 -44.27
C CYS A 367 -10.60 47.24 -43.76
N GLU A 368 -10.45 48.11 -42.76
CA GLU A 368 -9.18 48.44 -42.10
C GLU A 368 -9.13 47.77 -40.72
N GLU A 369 -7.96 47.54 -40.14
CA GLU A 369 -7.87 47.03 -38.77
C GLU A 369 -8.41 48.04 -37.74
N CYS A 370 -9.04 47.53 -36.68
CA CYS A 370 -9.52 48.38 -35.59
C CYS A 370 -8.36 48.99 -34.80
N GLY A 371 -8.18 50.30 -34.89
CA GLY A 371 -7.14 51.01 -34.13
C GLY A 371 -7.28 50.82 -32.61
N GLY A 372 -6.14 50.87 -31.90
CA GLY A 372 -6.00 50.56 -30.47
C GLY A 372 -6.70 51.47 -29.45
N HIS A 373 -7.78 52.15 -29.83
CA HIS A 373 -8.78 52.69 -28.91
C HIS A 373 -9.78 51.61 -28.47
N VAL A 374 -10.00 50.59 -29.30
CA VAL A 374 -10.87 49.44 -29.00
C VAL A 374 -10.23 48.56 -27.92
N ARG A 375 -10.99 48.19 -26.89
CA ARG A 375 -10.53 47.30 -25.81
C ARG A 375 -11.30 45.99 -25.79
N TYR A 376 -10.63 44.92 -25.37
CA TYR A 376 -11.17 43.56 -25.29
C TYR A 376 -11.13 43.09 -23.84
N LEU A 377 -12.26 42.62 -23.32
CA LEU A 377 -12.41 42.14 -21.95
C LEU A 377 -12.83 40.66 -21.98
N PRO A 378 -12.04 39.73 -21.40
CA PRO A 378 -10.86 39.97 -20.56
C PRO A 378 -9.58 40.33 -21.34
N GLN A 379 -9.41 39.84 -22.56
CA GLN A 379 -8.22 40.06 -23.41
C GLN A 379 -8.53 39.75 -24.89
N GLN A 380 -7.60 40.06 -25.81
CA GLN A 380 -7.77 39.84 -27.26
C GLN A 380 -7.17 38.52 -27.77
N ILE A 381 -6.12 38.02 -27.10
CA ILE A 381 -5.30 36.88 -27.56
C ILE A 381 -5.23 35.82 -26.45
N GLY A 382 -5.22 34.54 -26.81
CA GLY A 382 -5.02 33.44 -25.86
C GLY A 382 -6.21 33.18 -24.93
N LEU A 383 -7.42 33.61 -25.29
CA LEU A 383 -8.61 33.37 -24.47
C LEU A 383 -8.89 31.87 -24.37
N GLN A 384 -9.14 31.37 -23.16
CA GLN A 384 -9.59 29.99 -22.94
C GLN A 384 -11.13 29.89 -23.02
N ASN A 385 -11.83 30.94 -22.61
CA ASN A 385 -13.29 31.03 -22.64
C ASN A 385 -13.77 31.39 -24.06
N THR A 386 -14.97 30.93 -24.42
CA THR A 386 -15.57 31.16 -25.75
C THR A 386 -16.43 32.43 -25.83
N SER A 387 -16.02 33.48 -25.13
CA SER A 387 -16.73 34.76 -25.08
C SER A 387 -15.77 35.94 -24.85
N VAL A 388 -16.00 37.07 -25.51
CA VAL A 388 -15.28 38.33 -25.26
C VAL A 388 -16.21 39.53 -25.37
N MET A 389 -16.02 40.54 -24.52
CA MET A 389 -16.68 41.83 -24.66
C MET A 389 -15.72 42.85 -25.30
N VAL A 390 -16.11 43.39 -26.44
CA VAL A 390 -15.39 44.45 -27.16
C VAL A 390 -16.04 45.79 -26.81
N VAL A 391 -15.25 46.77 -26.37
CA VAL A 391 -15.73 48.08 -25.91
C VAL A 391 -14.98 49.23 -26.58
N ASP A 392 -15.53 50.44 -26.44
CA ASP A 392 -15.05 51.69 -27.05
C ASP A 392 -15.06 51.71 -28.59
N LEU A 393 -15.99 50.97 -29.20
CA LEU A 393 -16.23 51.03 -30.64
C LEU A 393 -16.88 52.37 -31.03
N LEU A 394 -16.70 52.78 -32.29
CA LEU A 394 -17.38 53.96 -32.82
C LEU A 394 -18.88 53.68 -32.97
N ALA A 395 -19.73 54.65 -32.62
CA ALA A 395 -21.17 54.56 -32.83
C ALA A 395 -21.54 54.52 -34.33
N HIS A 396 -22.69 53.92 -34.65
CA HIS A 396 -23.23 53.78 -36.00
C HIS A 396 -22.20 53.36 -37.09
N THR A 397 -21.36 52.38 -36.75
CA THR A 397 -20.22 51.93 -37.57
C THR A 397 -20.27 50.41 -37.77
N ASN A 398 -19.89 49.96 -38.97
CA ASN A 398 -19.82 48.54 -39.31
C ASN A 398 -18.45 47.95 -38.95
N TYR A 399 -18.47 46.84 -38.23
CA TYR A 399 -17.32 46.07 -37.79
C TYR A 399 -17.48 44.60 -38.19
N THR A 400 -16.37 43.95 -38.53
CA THR A 400 -16.25 42.51 -38.77
C THR A 400 -15.25 41.96 -37.76
N PHE A 401 -15.67 40.97 -36.99
CA PHE A 401 -14.83 40.24 -36.04
C PHE A 401 -14.52 38.87 -36.60
N GLU A 402 -13.23 38.54 -36.71
CA GLU A 402 -12.76 37.22 -37.12
C GLU A 402 -12.17 36.51 -35.90
N ILE A 403 -12.73 35.35 -35.57
CA ILE A 403 -12.38 34.58 -34.39
C ILE A 403 -11.60 33.34 -34.85
N GLU A 404 -10.29 33.36 -34.62
CA GLU A 404 -9.39 32.22 -34.85
C GLU A 404 -9.40 31.29 -33.63
N ALA A 405 -9.26 29.99 -33.89
CA ALA A 405 -8.79 29.02 -32.89
C ALA A 405 -7.31 28.70 -33.15
N VAL A 406 -6.51 28.66 -32.10
CA VAL A 406 -5.08 28.29 -32.15
C VAL A 406 -4.75 27.35 -31.00
N ASN A 407 -3.76 26.48 -31.21
CA ASN A 407 -3.26 25.50 -30.23
C ASN A 407 -1.73 25.45 -30.24
N GLY A 408 -1.11 24.64 -29.37
CA GLY A 408 0.35 24.61 -29.17
C GLY A 408 1.22 24.22 -30.37
N VAL A 409 0.63 23.86 -31.52
CA VAL A 409 1.32 23.55 -32.78
C VAL A 409 0.87 24.42 -33.97
N SER A 410 -0.03 25.39 -33.74
CA SER A 410 -0.60 26.20 -34.82
C SER A 410 0.42 27.09 -35.54
N ASP A 411 1.49 27.50 -34.86
CA ASP A 411 2.58 28.30 -35.44
C ASP A 411 3.63 27.44 -36.18
N LEU A 412 3.54 26.11 -36.12
CA LEU A 412 4.41 25.18 -36.86
C LEU A 412 3.84 24.83 -38.24
N SER A 413 2.56 25.15 -38.50
CA SER A 413 1.90 24.87 -39.76
C SER A 413 2.11 26.00 -40.78
N PRO A 414 2.48 25.70 -42.04
CA PRO A 414 2.55 26.68 -43.11
C PRO A 414 1.18 27.02 -43.73
N GLY A 415 0.09 26.43 -43.23
CA GLY A 415 -1.27 26.66 -43.72
C GLY A 415 -1.90 27.97 -43.22
N ALA A 416 -2.80 28.54 -44.01
CA ALA A 416 -3.62 29.67 -43.56
C ALA A 416 -4.52 29.26 -42.37
N ARG A 417 -4.57 30.10 -41.33
CA ARG A 417 -5.38 29.85 -40.14
C ARG A 417 -6.88 29.89 -40.44
N GLN A 418 -7.66 29.09 -39.71
CA GLN A 418 -9.10 29.00 -39.89
C GLN A 418 -9.84 29.85 -38.85
N PHE A 419 -10.79 30.66 -39.32
CA PHE A 419 -11.58 31.56 -38.48
C PHE A 419 -13.06 31.50 -38.85
N VAL A 420 -13.91 31.98 -37.94
CA VAL A 420 -15.31 32.33 -38.20
C VAL A 420 -15.47 33.84 -38.12
N SER A 421 -16.22 34.44 -39.05
CA SER A 421 -16.44 35.89 -39.10
C SER A 421 -17.86 36.28 -38.68
N VAL A 422 -17.97 37.40 -37.95
CA VAL A 422 -19.23 37.97 -37.48
C VAL A 422 -19.29 39.45 -37.85
N ASN A 423 -20.30 39.85 -38.63
CA ASN A 423 -20.51 41.23 -39.05
C ASN A 423 -21.51 41.93 -38.11
N VAL A 424 -21.19 43.15 -37.69
CA VAL A 424 -21.88 43.86 -36.61
C VAL A 424 -21.98 45.36 -36.92
N THR A 425 -23.12 45.97 -36.65
CA THR A 425 -23.31 47.43 -36.70
C THR A 425 -23.57 47.95 -35.30
N THR A 426 -22.81 48.94 -34.84
CA THR A 426 -23.03 49.58 -33.54
C THR A 426 -24.25 50.51 -33.56
N ASN A 427 -24.85 50.73 -32.39
CA ASN A 427 -26.03 51.58 -32.25
C ASN A 427 -25.69 53.07 -32.39
N GLN A 428 -26.71 53.92 -32.50
CA GLN A 428 -26.53 55.38 -32.49
C GLN A 428 -26.29 55.89 -31.07
N ALA A 429 -25.50 56.95 -30.94
CA ALA A 429 -25.24 57.66 -29.69
C ALA A 429 -25.47 59.18 -29.86
N ALA A 430 -25.36 59.96 -28.79
CA ALA A 430 -25.48 61.42 -28.85
C ALA A 430 -24.35 62.05 -29.69
N PRO A 431 -24.60 63.07 -30.52
CA PRO A 431 -23.56 63.73 -31.32
C PRO A 431 -22.47 64.41 -30.49
N SER A 432 -21.30 64.64 -31.09
CA SER A 432 -20.32 65.60 -30.57
C SER A 432 -20.91 67.03 -30.54
N PRO A 433 -20.32 67.97 -29.76
CA PRO A 433 -20.72 69.38 -29.85
C PRO A 433 -20.43 69.95 -31.25
N VAL A 434 -21.22 70.95 -31.67
CA VAL A 434 -20.96 71.72 -32.89
C VAL A 434 -19.76 72.64 -32.65
N THR A 435 -18.68 72.44 -33.41
CA THR A 435 -17.40 73.14 -33.24
C THR A 435 -17.29 74.42 -34.10
N ASN A 436 -17.87 74.39 -35.31
CA ASN A 436 -17.71 75.42 -36.32
C ASN A 436 -19.03 76.13 -36.66
N VAL A 437 -19.15 77.39 -36.24
CA VAL A 437 -20.33 78.26 -36.46
C VAL A 437 -19.86 79.54 -37.15
N LYS A 438 -20.50 79.88 -38.27
CA LYS A 438 -20.22 81.01 -39.13
C LYS A 438 -21.23 82.13 -38.88
N LYS A 439 -20.72 83.35 -38.72
CA LYS A 439 -21.51 84.59 -38.63
C LYS A 439 -22.18 84.87 -39.97
N GLY A 440 -23.51 84.96 -39.99
CA GLY A 440 -24.30 85.42 -41.12
C GLY A 440 -24.56 86.92 -41.08
N LYS A 441 -25.65 87.35 -41.74
CA LYS A 441 -26.11 88.75 -41.72
C LYS A 441 -26.55 89.16 -40.31
N ILE A 442 -26.11 90.34 -39.87
CA ILE A 442 -26.61 91.01 -38.67
C ILE A 442 -27.37 92.27 -39.07
N ALA A 443 -28.44 92.57 -38.36
CA ALA A 443 -29.21 93.80 -38.44
C ALA A 443 -29.46 94.38 -37.03
N LYS A 444 -30.24 95.47 -36.96
CA LYS A 444 -30.63 96.13 -35.71
C LYS A 444 -31.45 95.25 -34.76
N ASN A 445 -32.12 94.22 -35.28
CA ASN A 445 -33.06 93.39 -34.53
C ASN A 445 -33.03 91.90 -34.93
N SER A 446 -32.00 91.46 -35.67
CA SER A 446 -31.82 90.06 -36.04
C SER A 446 -30.37 89.67 -36.29
N ILE A 447 -30.07 88.39 -36.05
CA ILE A 447 -28.76 87.76 -36.27
C ILE A 447 -28.99 86.42 -36.98
N SER A 448 -28.45 86.28 -38.19
CA SER A 448 -28.40 85.01 -38.93
C SER A 448 -27.11 84.25 -38.63
N LEU A 449 -27.20 82.93 -38.49
CA LEU A 449 -26.09 82.01 -38.23
C LEU A 449 -26.18 80.79 -39.14
N SER A 450 -25.03 80.20 -39.45
CA SER A 450 -24.93 78.87 -40.05
C SER A 450 -23.81 78.06 -39.41
N TRP A 451 -23.92 76.74 -39.41
CA TRP A 451 -22.92 75.85 -38.80
C TRP A 451 -22.61 74.66 -39.71
N GLN A 452 -21.58 73.90 -39.35
CA GLN A 452 -21.36 72.57 -39.91
C GLN A 452 -21.95 71.51 -38.98
N GLU A 453 -22.23 70.33 -39.52
CA GLU A 453 -22.62 69.18 -38.71
C GLU A 453 -21.49 68.82 -37.72
N PRO A 454 -21.78 68.18 -36.58
CA PRO A 454 -20.77 67.81 -35.61
C PRO A 454 -19.72 66.84 -36.20
N ASP A 455 -18.46 67.01 -35.81
CA ASP A 455 -17.33 66.18 -36.28
C ASP A 455 -17.51 64.67 -36.06
N ARG A 456 -18.37 64.29 -35.11
CA ARG A 456 -18.89 62.92 -34.94
C ARG A 456 -20.42 62.97 -34.78
N PRO A 457 -21.21 62.73 -35.84
CA PRO A 457 -22.67 62.70 -35.77
C PRO A 457 -23.21 61.58 -34.88
N ASN A 458 -22.47 60.47 -34.76
CA ASN A 458 -22.81 59.28 -33.97
C ASN A 458 -24.16 58.62 -34.29
N GLY A 459 -24.80 58.99 -35.40
CA GLY A 459 -26.12 58.55 -35.81
C GLY A 459 -26.73 59.51 -36.84
N ILE A 460 -28.05 59.40 -37.04
CA ILE A 460 -28.80 60.30 -37.93
C ILE A 460 -29.26 61.52 -37.13
N ILE A 461 -28.86 62.72 -37.58
CA ILE A 461 -29.25 63.97 -36.93
C ILE A 461 -30.72 64.29 -37.28
N LEU A 462 -31.54 64.50 -36.25
CA LEU A 462 -32.98 64.70 -36.34
C LEU A 462 -33.39 66.17 -36.26
N GLU A 463 -32.67 66.94 -35.45
CA GLU A 463 -32.85 68.39 -35.23
C GLU A 463 -31.58 69.00 -34.62
N TYR A 464 -31.44 70.31 -34.78
CA TYR A 464 -30.52 71.18 -34.07
C TYR A 464 -31.32 72.07 -33.11
N GLU A 465 -30.77 72.30 -31.91
CA GLU A 465 -31.33 73.20 -30.90
C GLU A 465 -30.35 74.33 -30.61
N ILE A 466 -30.85 75.56 -30.70
CA ILE A 466 -30.10 76.80 -30.60
C ILE A 466 -30.60 77.56 -29.37
N LYS A 467 -29.80 77.58 -28.30
CA LYS A 467 -30.01 78.42 -27.12
C LYS A 467 -29.35 79.77 -27.37
N TYR A 468 -30.04 80.87 -27.11
CA TYR A 468 -29.42 82.21 -27.11
C TYR A 468 -29.95 83.10 -26.00
N PHE A 469 -29.13 84.03 -25.54
CA PHE A 469 -29.43 84.99 -24.47
C PHE A 469 -28.63 86.27 -24.63
N GLU A 470 -29.13 87.37 -24.06
CA GLU A 470 -28.39 88.62 -23.93
C GLU A 470 -27.26 88.42 -22.90
N LYS A 471 -26.05 88.91 -23.20
CA LYS A 471 -24.83 88.56 -22.45
C LYS A 471 -24.92 88.89 -20.95
N ASP A 472 -25.65 89.95 -20.61
CA ASP A 472 -25.83 90.43 -19.23
C ASP A 472 -27.04 89.78 -18.50
N GLN A 473 -27.79 88.89 -19.17
CA GLN A 473 -28.99 88.23 -18.65
C GLN A 473 -29.01 86.71 -18.93
N GLU A 474 -27.98 85.99 -18.48
CA GLU A 474 -27.84 84.53 -18.71
C GLU A 474 -29.01 83.67 -18.19
N THR A 475 -29.80 84.18 -17.24
CA THR A 475 -31.04 83.55 -16.75
C THR A 475 -32.23 83.67 -17.70
N SER A 476 -32.21 84.61 -18.66
CA SER A 476 -33.31 84.90 -19.58
C SER A 476 -32.95 84.47 -21.01
N TYR A 477 -32.95 83.16 -21.25
CA TYR A 477 -32.61 82.57 -22.55
C TYR A 477 -33.83 82.13 -23.36
N THR A 478 -33.68 82.20 -24.68
CA THR A 478 -34.63 81.67 -25.67
C THR A 478 -34.04 80.42 -26.32
N ILE A 479 -34.90 79.46 -26.69
CA ILE A 479 -34.52 78.27 -27.48
C ILE A 479 -35.29 78.26 -28.79
N ILE A 480 -34.58 78.08 -29.90
CA ILE A 480 -35.11 77.82 -31.24
C ILE A 480 -34.64 76.43 -31.68
N LYS A 481 -35.45 75.75 -32.50
CA LYS A 481 -35.08 74.47 -33.13
C LYS A 481 -35.10 74.60 -34.65
N SER A 482 -34.16 73.94 -35.32
CA SER A 482 -34.08 73.87 -36.78
C SER A 482 -33.78 72.43 -37.23
N LYS A 483 -34.21 72.05 -38.43
CA LYS A 483 -33.71 70.83 -39.10
C LYS A 483 -32.55 71.14 -40.04
N GLU A 484 -32.37 72.41 -40.40
CA GLU A 484 -31.30 72.89 -41.26
C GLU A 484 -30.12 73.38 -40.43
N THR A 485 -28.94 73.43 -41.03
CA THR A 485 -27.72 73.98 -40.42
C THR A 485 -27.64 75.50 -40.45
N THR A 486 -28.78 76.18 -40.60
CA THR A 486 -28.89 77.65 -40.59
C THR A 486 -30.10 78.11 -39.76
N ILE A 487 -30.05 79.34 -39.24
CA ILE A 487 -31.17 80.01 -38.57
C ILE A 487 -31.02 81.54 -38.62
N THR A 488 -32.14 82.25 -38.47
CA THR A 488 -32.14 83.67 -38.11
C THR A 488 -32.91 83.84 -36.81
N ALA A 489 -32.25 84.41 -35.79
CA ALA A 489 -32.92 84.88 -34.59
C ALA A 489 -33.40 86.31 -34.83
N GLU A 490 -34.69 86.57 -34.63
CA GLU A 490 -35.33 87.88 -34.82
C GLU A 490 -35.89 88.43 -33.50
N GLY A 491 -36.33 89.69 -33.51
CA GLY A 491 -36.88 90.37 -32.32
C GLY A 491 -35.82 90.79 -31.30
N LEU A 492 -34.54 90.81 -31.70
CA LEU A 492 -33.42 91.18 -30.83
C LEU A 492 -33.41 92.69 -30.53
N LYS A 493 -32.86 93.07 -29.37
CA LYS A 493 -32.54 94.47 -29.06
C LYS A 493 -31.40 94.97 -29.95
N PRO A 494 -31.39 96.25 -30.38
CA PRO A 494 -30.22 96.88 -31.02
C PRO A 494 -29.10 97.16 -30.01
N ALA A 495 -27.87 97.38 -30.51
CA ALA A 495 -26.68 97.66 -29.70
C ALA A 495 -26.42 96.67 -28.53
N SER A 496 -26.88 95.42 -28.66
CA SER A 496 -26.86 94.41 -27.60
C SER A 496 -26.06 93.18 -28.02
N VAL A 497 -25.25 92.63 -27.11
CA VAL A 497 -24.45 91.41 -27.34
C VAL A 497 -25.26 90.19 -26.96
N TYR A 498 -25.48 89.30 -27.93
CA TYR A 498 -26.15 88.02 -27.73
C TYR A 498 -25.15 86.85 -27.79
N VAL A 499 -25.27 85.94 -26.82
CA VAL A 499 -24.52 84.69 -26.74
C VAL A 499 -25.37 83.57 -27.34
N PHE A 500 -24.81 82.81 -28.28
CA PHE A 500 -25.44 81.66 -28.92
C PHE A 500 -24.70 80.36 -28.59
N GLN A 501 -25.46 79.28 -28.41
CA GLN A 501 -24.97 77.91 -28.25
C GLN A 501 -25.85 76.93 -29.04
N ILE A 502 -25.23 76.01 -29.78
CA ILE A 502 -25.93 75.07 -30.68
C ILE A 502 -25.60 73.63 -30.28
N ARG A 503 -26.60 72.74 -30.28
CA ARG A 503 -26.42 71.29 -30.14
C ARG A 503 -27.25 70.51 -31.17
N ALA A 504 -26.77 69.35 -31.58
CA ALA A 504 -27.50 68.42 -32.45
C ALA A 504 -28.20 67.32 -31.64
N ARG A 505 -29.22 66.66 -32.20
CA ARG A 505 -29.92 65.51 -31.60
C ARG A 505 -29.97 64.32 -32.55
N THR A 506 -29.66 63.13 -32.05
CA THR A 506 -29.95 61.83 -32.71
C THR A 506 -31.12 61.12 -32.03
N ALA A 507 -31.44 59.90 -32.45
CA ALA A 507 -32.40 59.04 -31.75
C ALA A 507 -31.99 58.78 -30.28
N ALA A 508 -30.70 58.77 -29.97
CA ALA A 508 -30.15 58.56 -28.62
C ALA A 508 -30.17 59.80 -27.71
N GLY A 509 -30.50 60.99 -28.24
CA GLY A 509 -30.63 62.22 -27.46
C GLY A 509 -29.78 63.39 -27.97
N TYR A 510 -29.71 64.45 -27.16
CA TYR A 510 -28.97 65.67 -27.47
C TYR A 510 -27.48 65.52 -27.19
N GLY A 511 -26.65 65.99 -28.11
CA GLY A 511 -25.24 66.25 -27.86
C GLY A 511 -25.00 67.43 -26.91
N VAL A 512 -23.75 67.63 -26.52
CA VAL A 512 -23.35 68.77 -25.68
C VAL A 512 -23.50 70.08 -26.46
N PHE A 513 -23.90 71.17 -25.79
CA PHE A 513 -23.90 72.51 -26.39
C PHE A 513 -22.49 72.92 -26.86
N SER A 514 -22.45 73.63 -27.99
CA SER A 514 -21.23 74.29 -28.47
C SER A 514 -20.64 75.25 -27.44
N ARG A 515 -19.38 75.63 -27.66
CA ARG A 515 -18.81 76.86 -27.09
C ARG A 515 -19.75 78.06 -27.30
N ARG A 516 -19.67 79.04 -26.41
CA ARG A 516 -20.37 80.32 -26.51
C ARG A 516 -19.86 81.08 -27.74
N PHE A 517 -20.76 81.50 -28.62
CA PHE A 517 -20.46 82.41 -29.74
C PHE A 517 -21.16 83.75 -29.50
N GLU A 518 -20.39 84.84 -29.45
CA GLU A 518 -20.91 86.17 -29.13
C GLU A 518 -21.11 87.02 -30.40
N PHE A 519 -22.28 87.62 -30.55
CA PHE A 519 -22.63 88.46 -31.70
C PHE A 519 -23.43 89.69 -31.26
N GLU A 520 -22.96 90.87 -31.69
CA GLU A 520 -23.56 92.17 -31.37
C GLU A 520 -24.47 92.66 -32.50
N THR A 521 -25.67 93.12 -32.18
CA THR A 521 -26.61 93.77 -33.12
C THR A 521 -26.23 95.22 -33.42
N THR A 522 -26.47 95.70 -34.65
CA THR A 522 -26.06 97.07 -35.04
C THR A 522 -26.80 98.17 -34.24
N PRO A 523 -26.10 99.22 -33.77
CA PRO A 523 -26.70 100.30 -32.99
C PRO A 523 -27.61 101.24 -33.80
N VAL A 524 -28.39 102.06 -33.10
CA VAL A 524 -29.22 103.13 -33.66
C VAL A 524 -28.60 104.48 -33.29
N PHE A 525 -28.31 105.33 -34.27
CA PHE A 525 -27.69 106.63 -34.04
C PHE A 525 -28.72 107.71 -33.67
N ALA A 526 -28.51 108.32 -32.50
CA ALA A 526 -29.05 109.62 -32.10
C ALA A 526 -27.91 110.42 -31.42
N ALA A 527 -28.00 111.74 -31.36
CA ALA A 527 -26.84 112.61 -31.13
C ALA A 527 -26.78 113.26 -29.72
N SER A 528 -25.59 113.81 -29.41
CA SER A 528 -25.26 114.80 -28.36
C SER A 528 -25.20 114.35 -26.87
N SER A 529 -24.00 114.49 -26.27
CA SER A 529 -23.64 115.17 -24.98
C SER A 529 -24.54 114.98 -23.73
N ASP A 530 -24.09 114.78 -22.47
CA ASP A 530 -22.75 114.87 -21.82
C ASP A 530 -22.82 114.35 -20.34
N GLN A 531 -21.82 114.28 -19.42
CA GLN A 531 -20.37 114.59 -19.43
C GLN A 531 -19.52 113.75 -18.41
N SER A 532 -19.53 114.13 -17.12
CA SER A 532 -18.66 113.75 -15.98
C SER A 532 -19.20 112.54 -15.16
N GLN A 533 -18.44 111.60 -14.56
CA GLN A 533 -17.13 111.52 -13.86
C GLN A 533 -17.21 111.57 -12.30
N ILE A 534 -16.91 110.42 -11.64
CA ILE A 534 -16.30 110.25 -10.28
C ILE A 534 -17.20 110.61 -9.04
N PRO A 535 -17.02 110.09 -7.78
CA PRO A 535 -16.05 109.14 -7.19
C PRO A 535 -16.65 107.87 -6.47
N ILE A 536 -15.77 107.08 -5.83
CA ILE A 536 -16.03 105.89 -4.98
C ILE A 536 -15.76 106.19 -3.48
N ILE A 537 -16.66 105.76 -2.59
CA ILE A 537 -16.44 105.47 -1.13
C ILE A 537 -17.49 104.38 -0.73
N ALA A 538 -17.31 103.29 0.04
CA ALA A 538 -16.23 102.61 0.81
C ALA A 538 -16.47 102.53 2.35
N VAL A 539 -15.91 101.47 3.00
CA VAL A 539 -15.93 101.17 4.46
C VAL A 539 -17.30 100.70 5.04
N SER A 540 -17.37 100.02 6.20
CA SER A 540 -17.12 98.58 6.46
C SER A 540 -17.66 98.17 7.86
N VAL A 541 -17.73 96.86 8.17
CA VAL A 541 -17.71 96.22 9.52
C VAL A 541 -18.76 96.62 10.59
N THR A 542 -19.72 95.70 10.81
CA THR A 542 -20.08 95.00 12.07
C THR A 542 -20.12 95.73 13.44
N VAL A 543 -21.18 95.53 14.24
CA VAL A 543 -21.17 95.14 15.70
C VAL A 543 -22.60 94.95 16.27
N GLY A 544 -22.75 94.14 17.34
CA GLY A 544 -23.99 93.90 18.09
C GLY A 544 -24.36 92.41 18.16
N ILE A 545 -23.72 91.56 18.96
CA ILE A 545 -23.52 91.62 20.42
C ILE A 545 -24.85 91.66 21.20
N ILE A 546 -25.39 90.45 21.39
CA ILE A 546 -25.67 89.84 22.70
C ILE A 546 -26.37 90.73 23.73
N LEU A 547 -27.61 90.37 24.08
CA LEU A 547 -27.93 90.15 25.50
C LEU A 547 -28.96 89.03 25.71
N LEU A 548 -28.76 88.36 26.83
CA LEU A 548 -29.68 87.54 27.61
C LEU A 548 -31.01 88.29 27.89
N ALA A 549 -32.08 87.66 28.40
CA ALA A 549 -32.56 86.27 28.44
C ALA A 549 -33.91 86.28 29.21
N VAL A 550 -34.51 85.10 29.42
CA VAL A 550 -35.40 84.80 30.57
C VAL A 550 -36.68 85.65 30.71
N VAL A 551 -37.82 85.04 30.34
CA VAL A 551 -39.13 85.15 31.06
C VAL A 551 -39.86 86.52 30.88
N ILE A 552 -41.19 86.65 30.75
CA ILE A 552 -42.35 85.84 31.14
C ILE A 552 -43.37 85.71 29.98
N GLY A 553 -44.10 84.58 29.91
CA GLY A 553 -45.49 84.55 29.42
C GLY A 553 -45.67 84.32 27.91
N PHE A 554 -46.51 83.38 27.45
CA PHE A 554 -47.43 82.48 28.17
C PHE A 554 -46.90 81.02 28.10
N LEU A 555 -46.69 80.25 29.18
CA LEU A 555 -47.49 80.00 30.41
C LEU A 555 -48.89 79.47 30.08
N LEU A 556 -49.37 78.30 30.52
CA LEU A 556 -48.94 77.26 31.50
C LEU A 556 -49.59 75.93 31.02
N SER A 557 -49.34 74.71 31.53
CA SER A 557 -48.41 74.04 32.47
C SER A 557 -48.68 72.53 32.31
N GLY A 558 -47.82 71.57 32.64
CA GLY A 558 -46.51 71.60 33.30
C GLY A 558 -46.31 70.31 34.10
N SER A 559 -45.05 69.85 34.19
CA SER A 559 -44.44 69.12 35.31
C SER A 559 -45.06 67.83 35.91
N CYS A 560 -44.25 66.76 35.82
CA CYS A 560 -43.73 65.94 36.94
C CYS A 560 -44.68 65.13 37.86
N CYS A 561 -44.27 63.91 38.21
CA CYS A 561 -43.53 63.64 39.47
C CYS A 561 -43.16 62.15 39.66
N GLU A 562 -42.19 61.88 40.53
CA GLU A 562 -41.88 60.54 41.05
C GLU A 562 -42.73 60.18 42.30
N CYS A 563 -42.74 58.89 42.64
CA CYS A 563 -42.96 58.30 43.98
C CYS A 563 -44.27 58.62 44.74
N GLY A 564 -45.11 57.59 44.91
CA GLY A 564 -46.22 57.59 45.89
C GLY A 564 -46.92 56.23 45.98
N CYS A 565 -47.17 55.73 47.19
CA CYS A 565 -47.80 54.41 47.41
C CYS A 565 -49.31 54.50 47.68
N GLY A 566 -50.07 53.52 47.16
CA GLY A 566 -51.11 52.84 47.96
C GLY A 566 -52.58 52.91 47.51
N ARG A 567 -53.27 51.77 47.71
CA ARG A 567 -54.72 51.50 47.61
C ARG A 567 -55.31 51.61 46.18
N ALA A 568 -55.85 50.55 45.54
CA ALA A 568 -56.74 49.43 45.93
C ALA A 568 -58.25 49.77 45.91
N SER A 569 -59.06 48.77 45.54
CA SER A 569 -60.49 48.79 45.07
C SER A 569 -60.59 48.75 43.54
N SER A 570 -61.36 47.85 42.90
CA SER A 570 -62.15 46.72 43.41
C SER A 570 -62.44 45.64 42.36
N LEU A 571 -62.34 44.36 42.76
CA LEU A 571 -63.27 43.22 42.59
C LEU A 571 -63.80 42.88 41.15
N CYS A 572 -63.97 41.62 40.72
CA CYS A 572 -63.71 40.26 41.23
C CYS A 572 -63.80 39.27 40.03
N ALA A 573 -63.51 37.95 40.06
CA ALA A 573 -63.47 36.97 41.16
C ALA A 573 -62.64 35.69 40.78
N VAL A 574 -62.22 34.91 41.81
CA VAL A 574 -62.12 33.42 41.86
C VAL A 574 -61.24 32.66 40.82
N ALA A 575 -60.40 31.67 41.17
CA ALA A 575 -59.77 31.22 42.43
C ALA A 575 -58.63 30.19 42.16
N HIS A 576 -57.82 29.90 43.18
CA HIS A 576 -56.95 28.71 43.33
C HIS A 576 -57.67 27.67 44.24
N PRO A 577 -57.30 26.36 44.36
CA PRO A 577 -55.91 25.88 44.62
C PRO A 577 -55.53 24.45 44.13
N SER A 578 -54.35 23.95 44.56
CA SER A 578 -53.93 22.53 44.72
C SER A 578 -53.72 21.64 43.45
N LEU A 579 -52.88 20.59 43.39
CA LEU A 579 -51.82 20.02 44.27
C LEU A 579 -50.89 19.05 43.47
N ILE A 580 -49.67 18.77 43.99
CA ILE A 580 -48.91 17.49 43.93
C ILE A 580 -48.09 17.02 42.67
N TRP A 581 -46.78 16.80 42.94
CA TRP A 581 -45.78 15.80 42.42
C TRP A 581 -44.96 15.92 41.11
N ARG A 582 -43.62 16.01 41.31
CA ARG A 582 -42.49 15.17 40.78
C ARG A 582 -42.26 14.99 39.26
N CYS A 583 -41.01 14.86 38.73
CA CYS A 583 -39.64 14.86 39.32
C CYS A 583 -38.54 15.13 38.24
N GLY A 584 -37.32 15.49 38.66
CA GLY A 584 -36.07 15.39 37.83
C GLY A 584 -35.87 16.53 36.79
N TYR A 585 -35.02 17.55 36.89
CA TYR A 585 -33.64 17.76 37.40
C TYR A 585 -32.53 17.78 36.32
N SER A 586 -32.49 18.89 35.56
CA SER A 586 -31.31 19.72 35.23
C SER A 586 -30.05 19.19 34.50
N LYS A 587 -29.71 19.93 33.42
CA LYS A 587 -28.35 20.29 32.91
C LYS A 587 -27.52 19.21 32.18
N ALA A 588 -26.69 19.55 31.17
CA ALA A 588 -26.46 20.84 30.49
C ALA A 588 -25.82 20.68 29.08
N LYS A 589 -25.94 21.75 28.26
CA LYS A 589 -25.14 22.14 27.08
C LYS A 589 -24.71 21.07 26.06
N GLN A 590 -25.25 21.20 24.84
CA GLN A 590 -24.50 21.04 23.59
C GLN A 590 -24.61 22.34 22.79
N ASP A 591 -23.58 22.69 22.04
CA ASP A 591 -23.61 23.70 20.97
C ASP A 591 -23.76 22.95 19.62
N PRO A 592 -24.61 23.39 18.66
CA PRO A 592 -24.91 22.63 17.44
C PRO A 592 -24.17 23.15 16.20
N GLU A 593 -23.30 22.32 15.61
CA GLU A 593 -22.81 22.48 14.22
C GLU A 593 -22.81 21.13 13.47
N GLU A 594 -23.99 20.70 13.03
CA GLU A 594 -24.14 19.74 11.92
C GLU A 594 -25.30 20.17 11.01
N GLU A 595 -24.99 20.66 9.81
CA GLU A 595 -25.68 20.18 8.60
C GLU A 595 -24.97 20.67 7.32
N LYS A 596 -24.46 19.72 6.53
CA LYS A 596 -24.43 19.81 5.06
C LYS A 596 -24.33 18.41 4.46
N MET A 597 -25.42 17.98 3.84
CA MET A 597 -25.54 16.66 3.23
C MET A 597 -24.63 16.52 2.01
N HIS A 598 -23.97 15.37 1.89
CA HIS A 598 -23.54 14.83 0.61
C HIS A 598 -24.16 13.44 0.41
N PHE A 599 -25.02 13.32 -0.60
CA PHE A 599 -25.54 12.04 -1.06
C PHE A 599 -24.49 11.33 -1.91
N HIS A 600 -24.24 10.04 -1.65
CA HIS A 600 -23.98 9.02 -2.66
C HIS A 600 -24.31 7.62 -2.09
N ASN A 601 -24.70 6.70 -2.99
CA ASN A 601 -24.71 5.23 -2.84
C ASN A 601 -25.27 4.60 -1.53
N GLY A 602 -26.58 4.72 -1.34
CA GLY A 602 -27.42 3.50 -1.36
C GLY A 602 -27.46 2.55 -0.14
N HIS A 603 -26.90 2.89 1.04
CA HIS A 603 -27.05 2.04 2.24
C HIS A 603 -27.99 2.64 3.30
N ILE A 604 -29.03 1.87 3.66
CA ILE A 604 -30.02 2.25 4.68
C ILE A 604 -29.43 2.04 6.08
N LYS A 605 -29.02 3.14 6.75
CA LYS A 605 -28.61 3.12 8.16
C LYS A 605 -29.83 2.96 9.07
N LEU A 606 -30.14 1.72 9.47
CA LEU A 606 -31.08 1.44 10.56
C LEU A 606 -30.47 1.88 11.90
N PRO A 607 -31.20 2.64 12.75
CA PRO A 607 -30.65 3.13 14.01
C PRO A 607 -30.49 1.98 15.02
N GLY A 608 -29.25 1.69 15.41
CA GLY A 608 -28.90 0.76 16.49
C GLY A 608 -28.00 -0.42 16.11
N VAL A 609 -27.83 -0.73 14.81
CA VAL A 609 -26.94 -1.80 14.35
C VAL A 609 -25.75 -1.18 13.62
N ARG A 610 -24.54 -1.36 14.17
CA ARG A 610 -23.31 -1.20 13.41
C ARG A 610 -23.06 -2.51 12.66
N THR A 611 -22.84 -2.41 11.35
CA THR A 611 -22.43 -3.50 10.48
C THR A 611 -21.08 -3.13 9.88
N TYR A 612 -20.21 -4.10 9.67
CA TYR A 612 -18.95 -3.91 8.96
C TYR A 612 -19.19 -3.37 7.53
N ILE A 613 -18.35 -2.42 7.12
CA ILE A 613 -18.30 -1.85 5.77
C ILE A 613 -16.94 -2.24 5.18
N ASP A 614 -16.93 -2.89 4.01
CA ASP A 614 -15.66 -3.28 3.38
C ASP A 614 -14.92 -2.04 2.84
N PRO A 615 -13.69 -1.72 3.32
CA PRO A 615 -12.93 -0.58 2.81
C PRO A 615 -12.65 -0.61 1.30
N HIS A 616 -12.76 -1.77 0.65
CA HIS A 616 -12.60 -1.90 -0.80
C HIS A 616 -13.82 -1.36 -1.60
N THR A 617 -14.92 -0.96 -0.96
CA THR A 617 -16.02 -0.25 -1.65
C THR A 617 -15.74 1.24 -1.89
N TYR A 618 -14.59 1.75 -1.43
CA TYR A 618 -14.14 3.13 -1.63
C TYR A 618 -13.17 3.22 -2.80
N GLU A 619 -13.37 4.19 -3.70
CA GLU A 619 -12.49 4.42 -4.86
C GLU A 619 -11.06 4.83 -4.46
N ASP A 620 -10.90 5.50 -3.32
CA ASP A 620 -9.60 5.78 -2.69
C ASP A 620 -9.54 5.21 -1.26
N PRO A 621 -8.67 4.23 -0.97
CA PRO A 621 -8.45 3.74 0.39
C PRO A 621 -7.97 4.80 1.38
N ASN A 622 -7.38 5.93 0.96
CA ASN A 622 -7.10 7.03 1.89
C ASN A 622 -8.40 7.57 2.54
N GLN A 623 -9.52 7.58 1.78
CA GLN A 623 -10.81 8.00 2.30
C GLN A 623 -11.34 7.01 3.36
N ALA A 624 -11.25 5.71 3.10
CA ALA A 624 -11.63 4.69 4.08
C ALA A 624 -10.76 4.73 5.35
N VAL A 625 -9.44 4.98 5.20
CA VAL A 625 -8.54 5.22 6.34
C VAL A 625 -8.99 6.45 7.13
N HIS A 626 -9.34 7.56 6.47
CA HIS A 626 -9.76 8.78 7.15
C HIS A 626 -11.16 8.69 7.78
N GLU A 627 -12.03 7.77 7.34
CA GLU A 627 -13.32 7.52 7.98
C GLU A 627 -13.20 6.58 9.20
N PHE A 628 -12.38 5.53 9.12
CA PHE A 628 -12.31 4.48 10.14
C PHE A 628 -11.09 4.52 11.07
N ALA A 629 -9.99 5.17 10.69
CA ALA A 629 -8.75 5.21 11.46
C ALA A 629 -8.34 6.64 11.84
N LYS A 630 -7.89 6.81 13.09
CA LYS A 630 -7.44 8.09 13.62
C LYS A 630 -6.00 8.38 13.19
N GLU A 631 -5.76 9.52 12.53
CA GLU A 631 -4.40 10.02 12.29
C GLU A 631 -3.72 10.45 13.62
N ILE A 632 -2.47 10.04 13.80
CA ILE A 632 -1.59 10.40 14.91
C ILE A 632 -0.40 11.19 14.35
N GLU A 633 0.05 12.23 15.05
CA GLU A 633 1.31 12.89 14.70
C GLU A 633 2.51 12.01 15.10
N ALA A 634 3.49 11.85 14.22
CA ALA A 634 4.73 11.11 14.51
C ALA A 634 5.48 11.64 15.75
N SER A 635 5.32 12.93 16.08
CA SER A 635 5.81 13.58 17.31
C SER A 635 5.32 12.92 18.61
N CYS A 636 4.16 12.26 18.57
CA CYS A 636 3.53 11.59 19.72
C CYS A 636 4.03 10.15 19.93
N ILE A 637 4.89 9.63 19.04
CA ILE A 637 5.31 8.22 19.01
C ILE A 637 6.81 8.12 19.27
N THR A 638 7.22 7.22 20.14
CA THR A 638 8.63 6.84 20.35
C THR A 638 8.80 5.36 20.09
N ILE A 639 9.63 4.99 19.11
CA ILE A 639 10.00 3.60 18.82
C ILE A 639 11.10 3.16 19.80
N GLU A 640 10.91 2.03 20.50
CA GLU A 640 11.89 1.50 21.46
C GLU A 640 12.81 0.44 20.81
N ARG A 641 12.24 -0.55 20.13
CA ARG A 641 12.96 -1.72 19.56
C ARG A 641 12.09 -2.48 18.56
N VAL A 642 12.74 -3.17 17.62
CA VAL A 642 12.07 -4.16 16.76
C VAL A 642 11.67 -5.38 17.61
N ILE A 643 10.45 -5.88 17.40
CA ILE A 643 9.89 -7.09 18.04
C ILE A 643 9.52 -8.18 17.02
N GLY A 644 9.51 -7.87 15.73
CA GLY A 644 9.29 -8.84 14.65
C GLY A 644 9.33 -8.19 13.27
N ALA A 645 9.22 -8.99 12.22
CA ALA A 645 9.11 -8.54 10.84
C ALA A 645 7.94 -9.24 10.14
N GLY A 646 7.12 -8.49 9.43
CA GLY A 646 5.99 -8.99 8.64
C GLY A 646 6.12 -8.67 7.15
N GLU A 647 5.09 -9.00 6.38
CA GLU A 647 5.04 -8.81 4.92
C GLU A 647 5.39 -7.37 4.49
N PHE A 648 4.82 -6.38 5.17
CA PHE A 648 4.95 -4.96 4.83
C PHE A 648 6.18 -4.25 5.42
N GLY A 649 6.79 -4.79 6.49
CA GLY A 649 7.80 -4.09 7.28
C GLY A 649 8.01 -4.59 8.70
N GLU A 650 8.76 -3.83 9.46
CA GLU A 650 9.13 -4.15 10.83
C GLU A 650 7.99 -3.81 11.79
N VAL A 651 7.80 -4.67 12.78
CA VAL A 651 6.93 -4.44 13.93
C VAL A 651 7.84 -4.07 15.10
N CYS A 652 7.59 -2.93 15.73
CA CYS A 652 8.37 -2.42 16.85
C CYS A 652 7.51 -2.27 18.12
N SER A 653 8.09 -2.43 19.31
CA SER A 653 7.48 -1.88 20.53
C SER A 653 7.80 -0.39 20.64
N GLY A 654 6.91 0.37 21.25
CA GLY A 654 7.09 1.79 21.46
C GLY A 654 6.15 2.39 22.48
N ARG A 655 6.20 3.72 22.57
CA ARG A 655 5.33 4.55 23.41
C ARG A 655 4.49 5.48 22.55
N LEU A 656 3.21 5.60 22.91
CA LEU A 656 2.30 6.61 22.39
C LEU A 656 1.94 7.60 23.51
N LYS A 657 2.19 8.88 23.28
CA LYS A 657 1.98 9.97 24.24
C LYS A 657 1.09 11.06 23.64
N LEU A 658 -0.21 10.79 23.63
CA LEU A 658 -1.22 11.74 23.17
C LEU A 658 -1.37 12.93 24.14
N PRO A 659 -1.63 14.17 23.65
CA PRO A 659 -1.87 15.33 24.50
C PRO A 659 -2.93 15.08 25.57
N GLY A 660 -2.60 15.40 26.84
CA GLY A 660 -3.50 15.24 27.98
C GLY A 660 -3.75 13.80 28.45
N LYS A 661 -3.19 12.77 27.79
CA LYS A 661 -3.26 11.37 28.24
C LYS A 661 -1.96 10.92 28.90
N ARG A 662 -2.05 9.82 29.68
CA ARG A 662 -0.88 9.04 30.09
C ARG A 662 -0.22 8.40 28.87
N GLU A 663 1.07 8.13 28.99
CA GLU A 663 1.82 7.36 28.00
C GLU A 663 1.35 5.90 27.96
N LEU A 664 1.22 5.33 26.76
CA LEU A 664 0.71 3.98 26.51
C LEU A 664 1.77 3.13 25.78
N PRO A 665 1.97 1.85 26.15
CA PRO A 665 2.80 0.93 25.37
C PRO A 665 2.04 0.49 24.11
N VAL A 666 2.69 0.58 22.95
CA VAL A 666 2.10 0.31 21.63
C VAL A 666 2.98 -0.62 20.79
N ALA A 667 2.34 -1.38 19.91
CA ALA A 667 3.00 -2.05 18.80
C ALA A 667 2.86 -1.18 17.54
N ILE A 668 3.98 -0.97 16.84
CA ILE A 668 4.10 -0.05 15.71
C ILE A 668 4.51 -0.86 14.49
N LYS A 669 3.56 -1.10 13.57
CA LYS A 669 3.82 -1.71 12.26
C LYS A 669 4.30 -0.61 11.32
N THR A 670 5.47 -0.76 10.72
CA THR A 670 6.06 0.20 9.78
C THR A 670 5.95 -0.31 8.33
N LEU A 671 5.87 0.59 7.36
CA LEU A 671 5.89 0.24 5.93
C LEU A 671 7.28 0.51 5.31
N LYS A 672 7.90 -0.51 4.71
CA LYS A 672 9.28 -0.46 4.15
C LYS A 672 9.47 0.66 3.12
N VAL A 673 10.62 1.32 3.16
CA VAL A 673 11.02 2.29 2.12
C VAL A 673 11.06 1.60 0.75
N GLY A 674 10.50 2.24 -0.28
CA GLY A 674 10.41 1.68 -1.63
C GLY A 674 9.17 0.80 -1.88
N TYR A 675 8.16 0.84 -1.01
CA TYR A 675 6.88 0.17 -1.22
C TYR A 675 6.21 0.53 -2.56
N THR A 676 5.43 -0.40 -3.13
CA THR A 676 4.51 -0.10 -4.23
C THR A 676 3.19 0.47 -3.71
N GLU A 677 2.46 1.22 -4.53
CA GLU A 677 1.12 1.72 -4.14
C GLU A 677 0.11 0.59 -3.87
N LYS A 678 0.30 -0.62 -4.44
CA LYS A 678 -0.49 -1.78 -4.01
C LYS A 678 -0.18 -2.16 -2.57
N GLN A 679 1.10 -2.29 -2.20
CA GLN A 679 1.49 -2.59 -0.81
C GLN A 679 1.05 -1.49 0.16
N ARG A 680 1.05 -0.21 -0.26
CA ARG A 680 0.50 0.89 0.54
C ARG A 680 -1.01 0.74 0.78
N ARG A 681 -1.79 0.43 -0.26
CA ARG A 681 -3.24 0.17 -0.12
C ARG A 681 -3.52 -1.06 0.73
N ASP A 682 -2.83 -2.17 0.47
CA ASP A 682 -2.95 -3.43 1.22
C ASP A 682 -2.67 -3.21 2.72
N PHE A 683 -1.58 -2.50 3.05
CA PHE A 683 -1.20 -2.14 4.43
C PHE A 683 -2.25 -1.25 5.11
N LEU A 684 -2.68 -0.18 4.44
CA LEU A 684 -3.65 0.75 4.99
C LEU A 684 -5.07 0.15 5.11
N GLY A 685 -5.44 -0.78 4.24
CA GLY A 685 -6.70 -1.52 4.32
C GLY A 685 -6.82 -2.34 5.61
N GLU A 686 -5.71 -2.92 6.09
CA GLU A 686 -5.65 -3.61 7.39
C GLU A 686 -6.08 -2.69 8.55
N ALA A 687 -5.60 -1.44 8.56
CA ALA A 687 -6.00 -0.44 9.54
C ALA A 687 -7.46 0.02 9.36
N SER A 688 -7.94 0.20 8.12
CA SER A 688 -9.33 0.54 7.82
C SER A 688 -10.35 -0.53 8.23
N ILE A 689 -9.90 -1.79 8.38
CA ILE A 689 -10.69 -2.88 8.97
C ILE A 689 -10.63 -2.79 10.50
N MET A 690 -9.43 -2.74 11.09
CA MET A 690 -9.26 -2.69 12.55
C MET A 690 -9.98 -1.50 13.21
N GLY A 691 -9.99 -0.33 12.54
CA GLY A 691 -10.64 0.88 13.04
C GLY A 691 -12.16 0.79 13.19
N GLN A 692 -12.81 -0.20 12.56
CA GLN A 692 -14.25 -0.44 12.71
C GLN A 692 -14.60 -1.28 13.95
N PHE A 693 -13.62 -1.83 14.66
CA PHE A 693 -13.82 -2.81 15.73
C PHE A 693 -13.42 -2.27 17.11
N ASP A 694 -14.33 -2.38 18.07
CA ASP A 694 -14.12 -2.01 19.48
C ASP A 694 -14.71 -3.09 20.38
N HIS A 695 -13.85 -3.99 20.86
CA HIS A 695 -14.22 -5.11 21.73
C HIS A 695 -12.99 -5.61 22.51
N PRO A 696 -13.08 -5.94 23.82
CA PRO A 696 -11.94 -6.31 24.66
C PRO A 696 -11.17 -7.58 24.24
N ASN A 697 -11.70 -8.39 23.32
CA ASN A 697 -11.02 -9.55 22.73
C ASN A 697 -10.68 -9.40 21.24
N ILE A 698 -10.69 -8.17 20.71
CA ILE A 698 -10.14 -7.80 19.39
C ILE A 698 -8.95 -6.86 19.63
N ILE A 699 -7.91 -6.93 18.79
CA ILE A 699 -6.76 -6.02 18.88
C ILE A 699 -7.19 -4.58 18.55
N HIS A 700 -6.87 -3.64 19.44
CA HIS A 700 -7.27 -2.24 19.32
C HIS A 700 -6.28 -1.42 18.48
N LEU A 701 -6.82 -0.64 17.54
CA LEU A 701 -6.10 0.35 16.76
C LEU A 701 -6.14 1.71 17.48
N GLU A 702 -5.00 2.16 18.01
CA GLU A 702 -4.85 3.51 18.57
C GLU A 702 -4.85 4.57 17.45
N GLY A 703 -4.34 4.21 16.26
CA GLY A 703 -4.40 5.03 15.06
C GLY A 703 -3.36 4.68 13.99
N VAL A 704 -3.21 5.58 13.02
CA VAL A 704 -2.29 5.49 11.89
C VAL A 704 -1.44 6.75 11.78
N VAL A 705 -0.32 6.66 11.09
CA VAL A 705 0.48 7.82 10.66
C VAL A 705 0.63 7.75 9.16
N THR A 706 -0.03 8.67 8.44
CA THR A 706 -0.05 8.72 6.98
C THR A 706 0.59 9.99 6.41
N LYS A 707 0.64 11.08 7.20
CA LYS A 707 1.18 12.40 6.81
C LYS A 707 2.70 12.51 6.83
N SER A 708 3.41 11.50 7.35
CA SER A 708 4.89 11.45 7.41
C SER A 708 5.43 10.09 6.98
N LYS A 709 6.74 10.00 6.74
CA LYS A 709 7.44 8.73 6.48
C LYS A 709 8.29 8.34 7.70
N PRO A 710 8.36 7.05 8.09
CA PRO A 710 7.62 5.92 7.51
C PRO A 710 6.11 6.02 7.79
N VAL A 711 5.31 5.38 6.94
CA VAL A 711 3.87 5.17 7.19
C VAL A 711 3.74 4.11 8.28
N MET A 712 2.87 4.34 9.27
CA MET A 712 2.77 3.48 10.46
C MET A 712 1.32 3.13 10.80
N ILE A 713 1.14 1.94 11.37
CA ILE A 713 -0.09 1.49 12.04
C ILE A 713 0.25 1.25 13.50
N VAL A 714 -0.53 1.83 14.42
CA VAL A 714 -0.26 1.82 15.85
C VAL A 714 -1.39 1.10 16.57
N THR A 715 -1.09 -0.07 17.15
CA THR A 715 -2.01 -0.88 17.94
C THR A 715 -1.55 -0.96 19.40
N GLU A 716 -2.41 -1.43 20.30
CA GLU A 716 -2.00 -1.75 21.67
C GLU A 716 -0.85 -2.78 21.68
N TYR A 717 0.02 -2.72 22.70
CA TYR A 717 1.10 -3.69 22.88
C TYR A 717 0.63 -4.92 23.68
N MET A 718 0.96 -6.12 23.17
CA MET A 718 0.59 -7.41 23.75
C MET A 718 1.86 -8.15 24.19
N GLU A 719 2.16 -8.16 25.50
CA GLU A 719 3.51 -8.42 26.01
C GLU A 719 3.97 -9.88 25.85
N ASN A 720 3.04 -10.82 25.69
CA ASN A 720 3.34 -12.25 25.54
C ASN A 720 3.36 -12.73 24.08
N GLY A 721 3.13 -11.85 23.10
CA GLY A 721 3.21 -12.18 21.67
C GLY A 721 2.05 -13.04 21.16
N SER A 722 2.32 -13.94 20.21
CA SER A 722 1.32 -14.87 19.67
C SER A 722 1.04 -16.03 20.62
N LEU A 723 -0.22 -16.45 20.68
CA LEU A 723 -0.69 -17.48 21.59
C LEU A 723 -0.03 -18.84 21.32
N ASP A 724 0.23 -19.20 20.05
CA ASP A 724 0.89 -20.46 19.68
C ASP A 724 2.31 -20.57 20.29
N THR A 725 3.08 -19.49 20.25
CA THR A 725 4.46 -19.42 20.74
C THR A 725 4.48 -19.29 22.26
N PHE A 726 3.53 -18.54 22.82
CA PHE A 726 3.33 -18.46 24.26
C PHE A 726 2.95 -19.81 24.88
N LEU A 727 2.09 -20.60 24.24
CA LEU A 727 1.69 -21.92 24.73
C LEU A 727 2.86 -22.91 24.72
N LYS A 728 3.59 -23.03 23.59
CA LYS A 728 4.77 -23.92 23.47
C LYS A 728 5.82 -23.65 24.53
N LYS A 729 6.04 -22.38 24.86
CA LYS A 729 6.99 -21.95 25.89
C LYS A 729 6.54 -22.28 27.33
N ASN A 730 5.25 -22.53 27.53
CA ASN A 730 4.64 -22.77 28.84
C ASN A 730 3.87 -24.11 28.88
N ASP A 731 4.36 -25.15 28.17
CA ASP A 731 3.74 -26.48 28.14
C ASP A 731 3.45 -27.02 29.55
N GLY A 732 2.24 -27.52 29.75
CA GLY A 732 1.74 -28.04 31.03
C GLY A 732 1.59 -27.04 32.19
N GLN A 733 1.95 -25.75 32.03
CA GLN A 733 1.97 -24.79 33.14
C GLN A 733 0.60 -24.16 33.46
N PHE A 734 -0.36 -24.25 32.55
CA PHE A 734 -1.69 -23.66 32.74
C PHE A 734 -2.69 -24.69 33.30
N THR A 735 -3.51 -24.25 34.25
CA THR A 735 -4.68 -25.02 34.65
C THR A 735 -5.71 -25.03 33.52
N VAL A 736 -6.50 -26.11 33.42
CA VAL A 736 -7.57 -26.26 32.42
C VAL A 736 -8.52 -25.05 32.43
N ILE A 737 -8.83 -24.48 33.60
CA ILE A 737 -9.70 -23.30 33.72
C ILE A 737 -9.08 -22.03 33.11
N GLN A 738 -7.75 -21.87 33.11
CA GLN A 738 -7.07 -20.78 32.41
C GLN A 738 -7.14 -20.97 30.88
N LEU A 739 -6.95 -22.19 30.39
CA LEU A 739 -7.11 -22.52 28.97
C LEU A 739 -8.56 -22.25 28.49
N VAL A 740 -9.56 -22.63 29.29
CA VAL A 740 -10.98 -22.28 29.03
C VAL A 740 -11.19 -20.77 29.03
N GLY A 741 -10.52 -20.01 29.91
CA GLY A 741 -10.53 -18.55 29.91
C GLY A 741 -9.99 -17.93 28.61
N MET A 742 -8.85 -18.43 28.12
CA MET A 742 -8.27 -18.02 26.82
C MET A 742 -9.25 -18.29 25.67
N LEU A 743 -9.79 -19.52 25.61
CA LEU A 743 -10.76 -19.94 24.59
C LEU A 743 -12.04 -19.11 24.62
N ARG A 744 -12.55 -18.77 25.81
CA ARG A 744 -13.72 -17.92 26.00
C ARG A 744 -13.47 -16.48 25.53
N GLY A 745 -12.27 -15.96 25.74
CA GLY A 745 -11.84 -14.67 25.20
C GLY A 745 -11.88 -14.66 23.66
N ILE A 746 -11.24 -15.65 23.02
CA ILE A 746 -11.22 -15.79 21.56
C ILE A 746 -12.66 -15.93 21.00
N ALA A 747 -13.49 -16.77 21.62
CA ALA A 747 -14.89 -16.95 21.22
C ALA A 747 -15.71 -15.66 21.34
N ALA A 748 -15.48 -14.83 22.37
CA ALA A 748 -16.15 -13.55 22.52
C ALA A 748 -15.74 -12.53 21.44
N GLY A 749 -14.45 -12.49 21.07
CA GLY A 749 -13.98 -11.70 19.94
C GLY A 749 -14.61 -12.15 18.62
N MET A 750 -14.62 -13.46 18.35
CA MET A 750 -15.24 -14.01 17.15
C MET A 750 -16.76 -13.86 17.11
N LYS A 751 -17.44 -13.87 18.26
CA LYS A 751 -18.86 -13.50 18.35
C LYS A 751 -19.06 -12.07 17.88
N TYR A 752 -18.30 -11.12 18.43
CA TYR A 752 -18.39 -9.71 18.05
C TYR A 752 -18.16 -9.49 16.54
N LEU A 753 -17.15 -10.14 15.94
CA LEU A 753 -16.93 -10.07 14.49
C LEU A 753 -18.11 -10.64 13.69
N SER A 754 -18.65 -11.79 14.11
CA SER A 754 -19.82 -12.39 13.45
C SER A 754 -21.10 -11.55 13.61
N ASP A 755 -21.29 -10.89 14.76
CA ASP A 755 -22.43 -9.99 15.02
C ASP A 755 -22.30 -8.70 14.17
N MET A 756 -21.07 -8.23 13.92
CA MET A 756 -20.76 -7.15 12.96
C MET A 756 -20.88 -7.59 11.48
N GLY A 757 -21.10 -8.87 11.19
CA GLY A 757 -21.16 -9.43 9.83
C GLY A 757 -19.79 -9.68 9.17
N TYR A 758 -18.70 -9.61 9.93
CA TYR A 758 -17.34 -9.85 9.44
C TYR A 758 -16.92 -11.33 9.52
N VAL A 759 -16.08 -11.75 8.57
CA VAL A 759 -15.53 -13.12 8.48
C VAL A 759 -14.01 -13.03 8.38
N HIS A 760 -13.31 -13.69 9.30
CA HIS A 760 -11.87 -13.58 9.52
C HIS A 760 -11.03 -14.42 8.54
N ARG A 761 -11.50 -15.60 8.15
CA ARG A 761 -10.91 -16.50 7.12
C ARG A 761 -9.54 -17.12 7.44
N ASP A 762 -8.79 -16.60 8.41
CA ASP A 762 -7.56 -17.19 8.94
C ASP A 762 -7.48 -17.08 10.47
N LEU A 763 -8.46 -17.69 11.15
CA LEU A 763 -8.46 -17.82 12.59
C LEU A 763 -7.56 -19.00 13.01
N ALA A 764 -6.39 -18.70 13.59
CA ALA A 764 -5.39 -19.66 14.05
C ALA A 764 -4.68 -19.15 15.32
N ALA A 765 -4.12 -20.02 16.15
CA ALA A 765 -3.47 -19.61 17.40
C ALA A 765 -2.30 -18.62 17.20
N ARG A 766 -1.63 -18.66 16.04
CA ARG A 766 -0.60 -17.68 15.64
C ARG A 766 -1.13 -16.25 15.43
N ASN A 767 -2.41 -16.11 15.08
CA ASN A 767 -3.09 -14.84 14.80
C ASN A 767 -3.88 -14.34 16.04
N ILE A 768 -3.77 -15.05 17.17
CA ILE A 768 -4.25 -14.58 18.48
C ILE A 768 -3.07 -14.00 19.24
N LEU A 769 -3.18 -12.75 19.68
CA LEU A 769 -2.20 -12.12 20.57
C LEU A 769 -2.63 -12.27 22.04
N ILE A 770 -1.67 -12.37 22.95
CA ILE A 770 -1.92 -12.54 24.39
C ILE A 770 -1.12 -11.52 25.21
N ASN A 771 -1.76 -10.97 26.25
CA ASN A 771 -1.16 -9.98 27.14
C ASN A 771 -0.69 -10.60 28.47
N SER A 772 -0.04 -9.79 29.31
CA SER A 772 0.45 -10.15 30.65
C SER A 772 -0.60 -10.72 31.60
N ASN A 773 -1.89 -10.42 31.36
CA ASN A 773 -3.02 -10.87 32.18
C ASN A 773 -3.75 -12.09 31.56
N LEU A 774 -3.11 -12.78 30.60
CA LEU A 774 -3.66 -13.91 29.83
C LEU A 774 -4.91 -13.58 28.99
N VAL A 775 -5.18 -12.29 28.72
CA VAL A 775 -6.28 -11.88 27.85
C VAL A 775 -5.86 -12.11 26.39
N CYS A 776 -6.57 -13.00 25.72
CA CYS A 776 -6.41 -13.25 24.29
C CYS A 776 -7.20 -12.24 23.45
N LYS A 777 -6.60 -11.76 22.36
CA LYS A 777 -7.20 -10.86 21.37
C LYS A 777 -6.99 -11.39 19.96
N VAL A 778 -8.04 -11.35 19.15
CA VAL A 778 -8.01 -11.72 17.72
C VAL A 778 -7.33 -10.61 16.91
N SER A 779 -6.48 -10.99 15.95
CA SER A 779 -5.66 -10.07 15.15
C SER A 779 -5.35 -10.64 13.74
N ASP A 780 -4.62 -9.87 12.92
CA ASP A 780 -4.32 -10.11 11.50
C ASP A 780 -5.55 -10.23 10.58
N PHE A 781 -5.92 -9.09 9.99
CA PHE A 781 -7.06 -8.95 9.09
C PHE A 781 -6.67 -8.92 7.59
N GLY A 782 -5.42 -9.25 7.25
CA GLY A 782 -4.83 -9.06 5.91
C GLY A 782 -5.39 -9.95 4.78
N LEU A 783 -6.16 -10.98 5.13
CA LEU A 783 -6.74 -11.99 4.20
C LEU A 783 -8.25 -11.78 3.90
N SER A 784 -8.80 -10.64 4.34
CA SER A 784 -10.18 -10.18 4.11
C SER A 784 -10.59 -9.96 2.65
N ARG A 785 -9.62 -9.81 1.75
CA ARG A 785 -9.75 -9.43 0.33
C ARG A 785 -10.89 -10.18 -0.37
N VAL A 786 -11.84 -9.46 -0.94
CA VAL A 786 -12.96 -10.03 -1.71
C VAL A 786 -12.45 -10.69 -3.00
N LEU A 787 -13.17 -11.70 -3.49
CA LEU A 787 -12.90 -12.36 -4.76
C LEU A 787 -13.38 -11.44 -5.89
N GLU A 788 -12.55 -11.19 -6.89
CA GLU A 788 -12.94 -10.42 -8.08
C GLU A 788 -13.96 -11.23 -8.90
N ASP A 789 -15.16 -10.66 -9.13
CA ASP A 789 -16.26 -11.30 -9.87
C ASP A 789 -15.96 -11.35 -11.38
N ASP A 790 -15.15 -12.32 -11.81
CA ASP A 790 -14.85 -12.58 -13.22
C ASP A 790 -15.43 -13.94 -13.65
N ALA A 791 -16.44 -13.90 -14.52
CA ALA A 791 -17.38 -15.01 -14.73
C ALA A 791 -16.84 -16.20 -15.57
N GLU A 792 -15.58 -16.16 -15.99
CA GLU A 792 -14.97 -17.13 -16.92
C GLU A 792 -13.71 -17.83 -16.37
N ALA A 793 -13.53 -17.82 -15.03
CA ALA A 793 -12.31 -18.29 -14.35
C ALA A 793 -12.39 -19.73 -13.76
N ALA A 794 -12.79 -20.72 -14.57
CA ALA A 794 -12.80 -22.11 -14.13
C ALA A 794 -11.37 -22.69 -13.96
N TYR A 795 -11.04 -23.15 -12.75
CA TYR A 795 -9.80 -23.87 -12.38
C TYR A 795 -8.45 -23.13 -12.50
N THR A 796 -8.25 -22.05 -11.72
CA THR A 796 -6.92 -21.78 -11.14
C THR A 796 -6.99 -21.40 -9.66
N THR A 797 -5.96 -21.72 -8.89
CA THR A 797 -5.80 -21.32 -7.48
C THR A 797 -5.32 -19.87 -7.33
N ARG A 798 -5.99 -18.93 -8.02
CA ARG A 798 -5.65 -17.49 -8.02
C ARG A 798 -6.56 -16.66 -7.12
N GLY A 799 -6.53 -16.99 -5.82
CA GLY A 799 -7.29 -16.28 -4.78
C GLY A 799 -6.56 -16.35 -3.43
N GLY A 800 -5.32 -15.90 -3.40
CA GLY A 800 -4.44 -15.96 -2.22
C GLY A 800 -4.02 -17.38 -1.80
N LYS A 801 -3.04 -17.45 -0.89
CA LYS A 801 -2.74 -18.66 -0.11
C LYS A 801 -3.84 -18.84 0.94
N ILE A 802 -4.31 -20.08 1.14
CA ILE A 802 -5.29 -20.40 2.19
C ILE A 802 -4.68 -21.31 3.27
N PRO A 803 -5.06 -21.16 4.54
CA PRO A 803 -4.45 -21.86 5.68
C PRO A 803 -5.03 -23.27 5.85
N ILE A 804 -4.79 -24.17 4.88
CA ILE A 804 -5.45 -25.48 4.70
C ILE A 804 -5.83 -26.22 6.00
N ARG A 805 -4.91 -26.34 6.97
CA ARG A 805 -5.12 -27.07 8.25
C ARG A 805 -6.16 -26.44 9.18
N TRP A 806 -6.45 -25.15 9.02
CA TRP A 806 -7.47 -24.39 9.76
C TRP A 806 -8.73 -24.14 8.92
N THR A 807 -8.69 -24.33 7.60
CA THR A 807 -9.80 -24.00 6.69
C THR A 807 -10.90 -25.08 6.70
N ALA A 808 -12.17 -24.66 6.69
CA ALA A 808 -13.32 -25.56 6.60
C ALA A 808 -13.44 -26.25 5.23
N PRO A 809 -14.04 -27.46 5.12
CA PRO A 809 -14.15 -28.21 3.86
C PRO A 809 -14.80 -27.40 2.74
N GLU A 810 -15.88 -26.69 3.03
CA GLU A 810 -16.60 -25.87 2.04
C GLU A 810 -15.83 -24.62 1.59
N ALA A 811 -14.91 -24.13 2.44
CA ALA A 811 -14.00 -23.02 2.12
C ALA A 811 -12.75 -23.50 1.36
N ILE A 812 -12.30 -24.75 1.55
CA ILE A 812 -11.30 -25.40 0.71
C ILE A 812 -11.88 -25.67 -0.69
N ALA A 813 -13.00 -26.39 -0.76
CA ALA A 813 -13.57 -26.89 -2.02
C ALA A 813 -14.23 -25.81 -2.88
N PHE A 814 -14.93 -24.84 -2.27
CA PHE A 814 -15.75 -23.86 -2.99
C PHE A 814 -15.39 -22.40 -2.71
N ARG A 815 -14.31 -22.13 -1.94
CA ARG A 815 -13.93 -20.79 -1.44
C ARG A 815 -15.04 -20.01 -0.72
N LYS A 816 -16.03 -20.72 -0.16
CA LYS A 816 -17.19 -20.14 0.54
C LYS A 816 -16.90 -19.89 2.03
N PHE A 817 -16.26 -18.76 2.31
CA PHE A 817 -16.02 -18.30 3.69
C PHE A 817 -17.30 -17.73 4.32
N THR A 818 -17.57 -18.08 5.58
CA THR A 818 -18.71 -17.61 6.40
C THR A 818 -18.34 -17.65 7.89
N SER A 819 -19.12 -17.07 8.79
CA SER A 819 -18.92 -17.23 10.24
C SER A 819 -18.89 -18.72 10.65
N ALA A 820 -19.60 -19.60 9.95
CA ALA A 820 -19.58 -21.05 10.20
C ALA A 820 -18.30 -21.74 9.70
N SER A 821 -17.55 -21.17 8.75
CA SER A 821 -16.20 -21.64 8.43
C SER A 821 -15.19 -21.15 9.45
N ASP A 822 -15.36 -19.94 10.00
CA ASP A 822 -14.54 -19.47 11.12
C ASP A 822 -14.79 -20.28 12.41
N VAL A 823 -16.00 -20.81 12.63
CA VAL A 823 -16.28 -21.76 13.73
C VAL A 823 -15.47 -23.06 13.60
N TRP A 824 -15.30 -23.58 12.38
CA TRP A 824 -14.43 -24.73 12.14
C TRP A 824 -12.97 -24.40 12.50
N SER A 825 -12.48 -23.25 12.04
CA SER A 825 -11.14 -22.74 12.37
C SER A 825 -10.98 -22.53 13.88
N TYR A 826 -12.01 -22.04 14.57
CA TYR A 826 -12.05 -21.94 16.02
C TYR A 826 -11.95 -23.31 16.70
N GLY A 827 -12.58 -24.36 16.16
CA GLY A 827 -12.39 -25.73 16.63
C GLY A 827 -10.93 -26.20 16.53
N ILE A 828 -10.22 -25.80 15.47
CA ILE A 828 -8.76 -26.06 15.34
C ILE A 828 -7.98 -25.25 16.38
N VAL A 829 -8.33 -23.98 16.63
CA VAL A 829 -7.72 -23.17 17.72
C VAL A 829 -8.00 -23.76 19.11
N MET A 830 -9.19 -24.32 19.35
CA MET A 830 -9.49 -25.07 20.57
C MET A 830 -8.54 -26.26 20.75
N TRP A 831 -8.25 -26.98 19.67
CA TRP A 831 -7.27 -28.06 19.70
C TRP A 831 -5.86 -27.53 19.98
N GLU A 832 -5.39 -26.50 19.25
CA GLU A 832 -4.07 -25.85 19.46
C GLU A 832 -3.88 -25.38 20.91
N VAL A 833 -4.91 -24.81 21.55
CA VAL A 833 -4.80 -24.31 22.94
C VAL A 833 -4.68 -25.45 23.95
N VAL A 834 -5.39 -26.56 23.74
CA VAL A 834 -5.36 -27.71 24.68
C VAL A 834 -4.18 -28.65 24.39
N SER A 835 -3.59 -28.61 23.19
CA SER A 835 -2.32 -29.27 22.83
C SER A 835 -1.08 -28.37 23.00
N TYR A 836 -1.21 -27.25 23.71
CA TYR A 836 -0.12 -26.29 23.97
C TYR A 836 0.67 -25.84 22.72
N GLY A 837 -0.02 -25.73 21.59
CA GLY A 837 0.53 -25.26 20.31
C GLY A 837 1.15 -26.36 19.44
N GLU A 838 0.80 -27.64 19.63
CA GLU A 838 1.10 -28.66 18.62
C GLU A 838 0.61 -28.24 17.23
N ARG A 839 1.30 -28.70 16.18
CA ARG A 839 0.95 -28.44 14.78
C ARG A 839 -0.30 -29.24 14.38
N PRO A 840 -1.41 -28.59 13.97
CA PRO A 840 -2.62 -29.31 13.54
C PRO A 840 -2.32 -30.26 12.36
N TYR A 841 -2.74 -31.52 12.48
CA TYR A 841 -2.46 -32.62 11.55
C TYR A 841 -0.96 -32.97 11.37
N TRP A 842 -0.08 -32.51 12.27
CA TRP A 842 1.35 -32.85 12.32
C TRP A 842 2.03 -32.76 10.94
N GLU A 843 2.74 -33.80 10.48
CA GLU A 843 3.51 -33.78 9.22
C GLU A 843 2.78 -34.35 8.01
N MET A 844 1.46 -34.61 8.09
CA MET A 844 0.63 -34.85 6.90
C MET A 844 0.81 -33.72 5.88
N THR A 845 0.90 -33.99 4.57
CA THR A 845 0.97 -32.90 3.59
C THR A 845 -0.37 -32.16 3.50
N ASN A 846 -0.37 -30.95 2.92
CA ASN A 846 -1.62 -30.23 2.71
C ASN A 846 -2.60 -30.98 1.81
N GLN A 847 -2.14 -31.90 0.93
CA GLN A 847 -3.02 -32.75 0.13
C GLN A 847 -3.66 -33.86 0.96
N ASP A 848 -2.88 -34.52 1.83
CA ASP A 848 -3.38 -35.57 2.73
C ASP A 848 -4.39 -35.00 3.74
N VAL A 849 -4.17 -33.78 4.24
CA VAL A 849 -5.10 -33.09 5.13
C VAL A 849 -6.43 -32.82 4.43
N ILE A 850 -6.41 -32.34 3.17
CA ILE A 850 -7.65 -32.13 2.38
C ILE A 850 -8.40 -33.45 2.20
N LYS A 851 -7.67 -34.51 1.78
CA LYS A 851 -8.25 -35.85 1.55
C LYS A 851 -8.90 -36.39 2.84
N ALA A 852 -8.15 -36.48 3.93
CA ALA A 852 -8.61 -37.05 5.18
C ALA A 852 -9.79 -36.26 5.79
N VAL A 853 -9.76 -34.92 5.73
CA VAL A 853 -10.85 -34.06 6.24
C VAL A 853 -12.14 -34.28 5.45
N GLU A 854 -12.06 -34.46 4.13
CA GLU A 854 -13.21 -34.73 3.26
C GLU A 854 -13.77 -36.15 3.50
N GLU A 855 -12.89 -37.13 3.72
CA GLU A 855 -13.22 -38.52 4.10
C GLU A 855 -13.80 -38.64 5.53
N GLY A 856 -13.73 -37.56 6.32
CA GLY A 856 -14.38 -37.46 7.64
C GLY A 856 -13.43 -37.55 8.83
N TYR A 857 -12.13 -37.74 8.63
CA TYR A 857 -11.13 -37.71 9.70
C TYR A 857 -11.13 -36.36 10.42
N ARG A 858 -10.94 -36.41 11.75
CA ARG A 858 -10.86 -35.25 12.64
C ARG A 858 -9.68 -35.42 13.59
N LEU A 859 -9.18 -34.31 14.14
CA LEU A 859 -8.09 -34.38 15.10
C LEU A 859 -8.53 -35.17 16.36
N PRO A 860 -7.72 -36.11 16.85
CA PRO A 860 -8.03 -36.82 18.09
C PRO A 860 -7.90 -35.88 19.28
N SER A 861 -8.61 -36.21 20.37
CA SER A 861 -8.52 -35.50 21.64
C SER A 861 -7.05 -35.33 22.08
N PRO A 862 -6.60 -34.10 22.41
CA PRO A 862 -5.35 -33.90 23.14
C PRO A 862 -5.33 -34.70 24.45
N MET A 863 -4.14 -34.89 25.01
CA MET A 863 -4.00 -35.54 26.32
C MET A 863 -4.56 -34.65 27.44
N ASP A 864 -5.17 -35.30 28.44
CA ASP A 864 -5.90 -34.68 29.55
C ASP A 864 -6.97 -33.65 29.16
N CYS A 865 -7.43 -33.67 27.90
CA CYS A 865 -8.55 -32.85 27.46
C CYS A 865 -9.85 -33.28 28.17
N PRO A 866 -10.59 -32.35 28.81
CA PRO A 866 -11.93 -32.61 29.31
C PRO A 866 -12.88 -33.01 28.17
N ALA A 867 -13.72 -34.01 28.40
CA ALA A 867 -14.68 -34.49 27.42
C ALA A 867 -15.62 -33.40 26.90
N ALA A 868 -16.00 -32.44 27.75
CA ALA A 868 -16.83 -31.30 27.37
C ALA A 868 -16.13 -30.31 26.40
N LEU A 869 -14.80 -30.22 26.43
CA LEU A 869 -14.05 -29.40 25.46
C LEU A 869 -13.84 -30.16 24.15
N TYR A 870 -13.52 -31.46 24.20
CA TYR A 870 -13.36 -32.25 22.98
C TYR A 870 -14.68 -32.41 22.21
N GLN A 871 -15.82 -32.59 22.91
CA GLN A 871 -17.13 -32.60 22.26
C GLN A 871 -17.39 -31.28 21.52
N LEU A 872 -17.11 -30.13 22.15
CA LEU A 872 -17.28 -28.83 21.51
C LEU A 872 -16.35 -28.64 20.29
N MET A 873 -15.16 -29.25 20.26
CA MET A 873 -14.33 -29.30 19.04
C MET A 873 -15.01 -30.13 17.93
N LEU A 874 -15.58 -31.30 18.25
CA LEU A 874 -16.31 -32.13 17.29
C LEU A 874 -17.57 -31.43 16.76
N ASP A 875 -18.27 -30.67 17.59
CA ASP A 875 -19.42 -29.86 17.21
C ASP A 875 -19.01 -28.73 16.26
N CYS A 876 -17.83 -28.11 16.47
CA CYS A 876 -17.25 -27.14 15.54
C CYS A 876 -16.81 -27.77 14.19
N TRP A 877 -16.47 -29.06 14.16
CA TRP A 877 -16.00 -29.76 12.96
C TRP A 877 -17.05 -30.61 12.22
N GLN A 878 -18.34 -30.31 12.40
CA GLN A 878 -19.41 -30.92 11.61
C GLN A 878 -19.22 -30.63 10.11
N LYS A 879 -19.45 -31.64 9.26
CA LYS A 879 -19.23 -31.52 7.80
C LYS A 879 -20.23 -30.56 7.16
N ASP A 880 -21.50 -30.63 7.55
CA ASP A 880 -22.46 -29.56 7.28
C ASP A 880 -22.16 -28.33 8.16
N ARG A 881 -22.09 -27.17 7.52
CA ARG A 881 -21.84 -25.87 8.19
C ARG A 881 -23.01 -25.41 9.05
N ASN A 882 -24.25 -25.81 8.74
CA ASN A 882 -25.44 -25.35 9.47
C ASN A 882 -25.63 -26.13 10.79
N SER A 883 -24.98 -27.30 10.89
CA SER A 883 -24.93 -28.16 12.08
C SER A 883 -23.81 -27.78 13.07
N ARG A 884 -23.03 -26.73 12.78
CA ARG A 884 -21.98 -26.19 13.69
C ARG A 884 -22.58 -25.16 14.65
N PRO A 885 -22.14 -25.08 15.91
CA PRO A 885 -22.66 -24.10 16.88
C PRO A 885 -22.23 -22.67 16.51
N LYS A 886 -23.08 -21.69 16.78
CA LYS A 886 -22.73 -20.27 16.60
C LYS A 886 -21.78 -19.79 17.69
N PHE A 887 -20.98 -18.76 17.43
CA PHE A 887 -20.08 -18.18 18.44
C PHE A 887 -20.81 -17.74 19.73
N GLU A 888 -22.08 -17.33 19.66
CA GLU A 888 -22.89 -17.07 20.86
C GLU A 888 -23.11 -18.33 21.71
N GLU A 889 -23.39 -19.46 21.07
CA GLU A 889 -23.61 -20.75 21.73
C GLU A 889 -22.30 -21.27 22.32
N ILE A 890 -21.18 -21.10 21.60
CA ILE A 890 -19.82 -21.40 22.06
C ILE A 890 -19.47 -20.60 23.33
N VAL A 891 -19.65 -19.27 23.33
CA VAL A 891 -19.42 -18.44 24.52
C VAL A 891 -20.32 -18.88 25.68
N ASN A 892 -21.60 -19.16 25.43
CA ASN A 892 -22.53 -19.63 26.44
C ASN A 892 -22.17 -21.03 27.00
N MET A 893 -21.53 -21.90 26.22
CA MET A 893 -21.03 -23.20 26.68
C MET A 893 -19.76 -23.04 27.53
N LEU A 894 -18.80 -22.22 27.09
CA LEU A 894 -17.58 -21.94 27.85
C LEU A 894 -17.89 -21.22 29.17
N ASP A 895 -18.82 -20.26 29.18
CA ASP A 895 -19.28 -19.59 30.41
C ASP A 895 -20.05 -20.52 31.37
N LYS A 896 -20.57 -21.68 30.91
CA LYS A 896 -21.10 -22.73 31.80
C LYS A 896 -19.96 -23.54 32.41
N LEU A 897 -18.92 -23.88 31.64
CA LEU A 897 -17.74 -24.59 32.13
C LEU A 897 -16.92 -23.77 33.13
N ILE A 898 -16.82 -22.44 32.93
CA ILE A 898 -16.20 -21.52 33.90
C ILE A 898 -17.00 -21.44 35.20
N ARG A 899 -18.34 -21.37 35.10
CA ARG A 899 -19.23 -21.32 36.28
C ARG A 899 -19.37 -22.66 37.01
N ASN A 900 -19.07 -23.78 36.36
CA ASN A 900 -19.00 -25.09 37.01
C ASN A 900 -17.72 -25.87 36.62
N PRO A 901 -16.57 -25.57 37.24
CA PRO A 901 -15.33 -26.28 36.95
C PRO A 901 -15.35 -27.79 37.28
N SER A 902 -16.38 -28.32 37.94
CA SER A 902 -16.47 -29.75 38.22
C SER A 902 -16.67 -30.60 36.96
N SER A 903 -17.34 -30.07 35.92
CA SER A 903 -17.53 -30.79 34.65
C SER A 903 -16.24 -30.94 33.85
N LEU A 904 -15.24 -30.10 34.11
CA LEU A 904 -13.90 -30.18 33.50
C LEU A 904 -13.06 -31.37 34.05
N LYS A 905 -13.52 -32.05 35.11
CA LYS A 905 -12.84 -33.23 35.68
C LYS A 905 -13.08 -34.52 34.89
N THR A 906 -14.10 -34.55 34.02
CA THR A 906 -14.41 -35.74 33.21
C THR A 906 -13.54 -35.71 31.95
N LEU A 907 -12.51 -36.55 31.90
CA LEU A 907 -11.65 -36.71 30.72
C LEU A 907 -12.33 -37.58 29.66
N VAL A 908 -11.86 -37.49 28.41
CA VAL A 908 -12.34 -38.37 27.32
C VAL A 908 -11.99 -39.84 27.62
N ASN A 909 -13.02 -40.69 27.78
CA ASN A 909 -12.85 -42.14 27.93
C ASN A 909 -12.04 -42.70 26.75
N ALA A 910 -10.92 -43.36 27.03
CA ALA A 910 -9.96 -43.75 26.00
C ALA A 910 -10.54 -44.73 24.95
N SER A 911 -11.55 -45.53 25.32
CA SER A 911 -12.36 -46.33 24.39
C SER A 911 -12.88 -45.56 23.17
N SER A 912 -13.25 -44.27 23.29
CA SER A 912 -13.74 -43.48 22.14
C SER A 912 -12.61 -42.97 21.22
N ARG A 913 -11.34 -43.12 21.62
CA ARG A 913 -10.18 -42.84 20.75
C ARG A 913 -10.04 -43.89 19.66
N VAL A 914 -10.43 -45.14 19.96
CA VAL A 914 -10.33 -46.28 19.05
C VAL A 914 -11.46 -46.27 18.00
N SER A 915 -12.66 -45.83 18.37
CA SER A 915 -13.81 -45.75 17.44
C SER A 915 -13.54 -44.88 16.20
N ASN A 916 -12.75 -43.81 16.35
CA ASN A 916 -12.36 -42.93 15.22
C ASN A 916 -11.11 -43.41 14.47
N LEU A 917 -10.45 -44.50 14.93
CA LEU A 917 -9.34 -45.15 14.22
C LEU A 917 -9.80 -46.38 13.41
N LEU A 918 -10.93 -46.99 13.77
CA LEU A 918 -11.45 -48.21 13.13
C LEU A 918 -12.43 -47.96 11.96
N ALA A 919 -12.55 -46.73 11.46
CA ALA A 919 -13.40 -46.42 10.30
C ALA A 919 -12.86 -47.06 9.00
N GLU A 920 -11.53 -47.26 8.90
CA GLU A 920 -10.88 -48.05 7.87
C GLU A 920 -10.31 -49.35 8.46
N HIS A 921 -11.14 -50.37 8.69
CA HIS A 921 -10.83 -51.77 8.38
C HIS A 921 -12.09 -52.64 8.54
N GLY A 922 -12.47 -53.35 7.48
CA GLY A 922 -13.67 -54.19 7.48
C GLY A 922 -13.46 -55.51 8.23
N SER A 923 -14.21 -55.70 9.32
CA SER A 923 -14.53 -57.01 9.91
C SER A 923 -13.37 -58.01 10.08
N LEU A 924 -12.52 -57.80 11.09
CA LEU A 924 -11.77 -58.91 11.70
C LEU A 924 -11.74 -58.80 13.23
N GLY A 925 -11.59 -59.93 13.89
CA GLY A 925 -12.00 -60.13 15.30
C GLY A 925 -11.10 -59.49 16.36
N SER A 926 -11.63 -59.44 17.58
CA SER A 926 -10.92 -59.07 18.79
C SER A 926 -9.67 -59.92 18.99
N GLY A 927 -8.50 -59.29 19.03
CA GLY A 927 -7.21 -59.90 19.31
C GLY A 927 -6.24 -58.88 19.88
N ALA A 928 -5.34 -59.31 20.76
CA ALA A 928 -4.31 -58.45 21.33
C ALA A 928 -3.22 -58.12 20.30
N TYR A 929 -2.57 -56.96 20.47
CA TYR A 929 -1.40 -56.57 19.68
C TYR A 929 -0.30 -57.64 19.78
N ARG A 930 0.27 -58.01 18.63
CA ARG A 930 1.25 -59.09 18.47
C ARG A 930 2.68 -58.64 18.72
N SER A 931 2.95 -57.35 18.60
CA SER A 931 4.25 -56.76 18.92
C SER A 931 4.13 -55.36 19.50
N VAL A 932 5.19 -54.91 20.17
CA VAL A 932 5.30 -53.56 20.75
C VAL A 932 5.28 -52.48 19.67
N GLY A 933 5.86 -52.75 18.50
CA GLY A 933 5.78 -51.85 17.34
C GLY A 933 4.37 -51.73 16.77
N GLU A 934 3.62 -52.85 16.66
CA GLU A 934 2.23 -52.83 16.21
C GLU A 934 1.33 -52.02 17.18
N TRP A 935 1.55 -52.17 18.49
CA TRP A 935 0.89 -51.36 19.50
C TRP A 935 1.26 -49.87 19.44
N LEU A 936 2.56 -49.54 19.38
CA LEU A 936 3.03 -48.16 19.30
C LEU A 936 2.53 -47.47 18.03
N GLU A 937 2.53 -48.14 16.89
CA GLU A 937 2.00 -47.59 15.64
C GLU A 937 0.47 -47.43 15.70
N ALA A 938 -0.26 -48.38 16.29
CA ALA A 938 -1.71 -48.24 16.51
C ALA A 938 -2.07 -47.02 17.39
N ILE A 939 -1.24 -46.67 18.38
CA ILE A 939 -1.41 -45.42 19.16
C ILE A 939 -0.70 -44.21 18.53
N LYS A 940 -0.22 -44.31 17.28
CA LYS A 940 0.54 -43.29 16.52
C LYS A 940 1.74 -42.73 17.27
N MET A 941 2.50 -43.61 17.92
CA MET A 941 3.74 -43.39 18.69
C MET A 941 4.90 -44.22 18.11
N GLY A 942 4.79 -44.79 16.91
CA GLY A 942 5.75 -45.75 16.33
C GLY A 942 7.22 -45.32 16.29
N ARG A 943 7.51 -44.01 16.25
CA ARG A 943 8.87 -43.45 16.41
C ARG A 943 9.58 -43.78 17.74
N TYR A 944 8.86 -44.32 18.72
CA TYR A 944 9.41 -44.78 19.99
C TYR A 944 9.63 -46.30 20.02
N THR A 945 9.40 -47.02 18.91
CA THR A 945 9.50 -48.49 18.86
C THR A 945 10.90 -48.99 19.16
N GLU A 946 11.91 -48.45 18.49
CA GLU A 946 13.32 -48.83 18.68
C GLU A 946 13.75 -48.58 20.14
N ILE A 947 13.55 -47.35 20.61
CA ILE A 947 13.78 -46.91 22.00
C ILE A 947 13.13 -47.87 23.04
N PHE A 948 11.91 -48.35 22.80
CA PHE A 948 11.24 -49.30 23.69
C PHE A 948 11.87 -50.70 23.63
N MET A 949 12.17 -51.20 22.43
CA MET A 949 12.81 -52.50 22.22
C MET A 949 14.21 -52.56 22.86
N GLU A 950 15.03 -51.53 22.62
CA GLU A 950 16.40 -51.38 23.12
C GLU A 950 16.46 -51.38 24.65
N ASN A 951 15.50 -50.75 25.31
CA ASN A 951 15.42 -50.65 26.77
C ASN A 951 14.70 -51.85 27.42
N GLY A 952 14.57 -52.98 26.70
CA GLY A 952 14.03 -54.24 27.21
C GLY A 952 12.50 -54.33 27.24
N TYR A 953 11.79 -53.31 26.75
CA TYR A 953 10.32 -53.34 26.59
C TYR A 953 9.92 -53.92 25.23
N SER A 954 10.47 -55.10 24.89
CA SER A 954 10.25 -55.78 23.60
C SER A 954 9.05 -56.73 23.58
N SER A 955 8.40 -56.97 24.73
CA SER A 955 7.17 -57.77 24.85
C SER A 955 6.03 -56.96 25.48
N MET A 956 4.78 -57.32 25.16
CA MET A 956 3.60 -56.64 25.72
C MET A 956 3.51 -56.73 27.25
N ASP A 957 4.03 -57.82 27.85
CA ASP A 957 4.11 -57.99 29.31
C ASP A 957 5.16 -57.08 29.96
N ALA A 958 6.31 -56.89 29.32
CA ALA A 958 7.34 -55.95 29.78
C ALA A 958 6.84 -54.50 29.64
N VAL A 959 6.29 -54.17 28.46
CA VAL A 959 5.62 -52.90 28.16
C VAL A 959 4.56 -52.58 29.21
N ALA A 960 3.75 -53.54 29.63
CA ALA A 960 2.75 -53.33 30.68
C ALA A 960 3.38 -52.82 31.98
N GLN A 961 4.61 -53.17 32.37
CA GLN A 961 5.20 -52.72 33.63
C GLN A 961 5.83 -51.32 33.59
N VAL A 962 5.96 -50.69 32.42
CA VAL A 962 6.50 -49.33 32.23
C VAL A 962 5.81 -48.30 33.14
N THR A 963 6.59 -47.46 33.82
CA THR A 963 6.12 -46.32 34.60
C THR A 963 6.39 -44.99 33.90
N LEU A 964 5.75 -43.91 34.39
CA LEU A 964 5.97 -42.55 33.89
C LEU A 964 7.44 -42.08 34.04
N GLU A 965 8.16 -42.60 35.04
CA GLU A 965 9.57 -42.27 35.25
C GLU A 965 10.48 -43.02 34.27
N ASP A 966 10.08 -44.23 33.85
CA ASP A 966 10.78 -44.97 32.81
C ASP A 966 10.60 -44.29 31.45
N LEU A 967 9.39 -43.82 31.10
CA LEU A 967 9.16 -43.04 29.87
C LEU A 967 10.07 -41.80 29.75
N ARG A 968 10.41 -41.16 30.87
CA ARG A 968 11.35 -40.03 30.90
C ARG A 968 12.79 -40.46 30.65
N ARG A 969 13.18 -41.64 31.14
CA ARG A 969 14.49 -42.26 30.87
C ARG A 969 14.61 -42.73 29.42
N LEU A 970 13.51 -43.20 28.83
CA LEU A 970 13.35 -43.51 27.40
C LEU A 970 13.35 -42.28 26.48
N GLY A 971 13.79 -41.11 26.93
CA GLY A 971 13.83 -39.90 26.10
C GLY A 971 12.47 -39.39 25.61
N VAL A 972 11.34 -39.91 26.11
CA VAL A 972 9.99 -39.41 25.78
C VAL A 972 9.77 -38.10 26.56
N THR A 973 10.45 -37.03 26.15
CA THR A 973 10.47 -35.74 26.86
C THR A 973 9.14 -34.99 26.79
N LEU A 974 8.42 -35.10 25.67
CA LEU A 974 7.16 -34.40 25.43
C LEU A 974 6.03 -34.99 26.27
N VAL A 975 5.42 -34.15 27.11
CA VAL A 975 4.42 -34.53 28.13
C VAL A 975 3.18 -35.16 27.49
N GLY A 976 2.78 -34.71 26.30
CA GLY A 976 1.71 -35.34 25.51
C GLY A 976 2.00 -36.80 25.18
N HIS A 977 3.22 -37.16 24.80
CA HIS A 977 3.57 -38.53 24.45
C HIS A 977 3.72 -39.42 25.68
N GLN A 978 4.33 -38.91 26.76
CA GLN A 978 4.38 -39.60 28.05
C GLN A 978 2.98 -40.07 28.48
N LYS A 979 2.02 -39.15 28.50
CA LYS A 979 0.64 -39.43 28.91
C LYS A 979 -0.08 -40.35 27.91
N LYS A 980 0.13 -40.17 26.59
CA LYS A 980 -0.53 -40.98 25.56
C LYS A 980 -0.17 -42.46 25.69
N ILE A 981 1.11 -42.74 25.95
CA ILE A 981 1.60 -44.09 26.20
C ILE A 981 1.07 -44.62 27.54
N MET A 982 1.22 -43.86 28.65
CA MET A 982 0.74 -44.30 29.97
C MET A 982 -0.74 -44.67 30.01
N ASN A 983 -1.61 -43.95 29.29
CA ASN A 983 -3.04 -44.28 29.26
C ASN A 983 -3.30 -45.61 28.55
N SER A 984 -2.65 -45.87 27.40
CA SER A 984 -2.79 -47.14 26.70
C SER A 984 -2.26 -48.33 27.51
N LEU A 985 -1.17 -48.13 28.27
CA LEU A 985 -0.68 -49.11 29.25
C LEU A 985 -1.71 -49.44 30.35
N GLN A 986 -2.44 -48.43 30.83
CA GLN A 986 -3.52 -48.64 31.80
C GLN A 986 -4.72 -49.37 31.21
N GLU A 987 -5.09 -49.08 29.96
CA GLU A 987 -6.16 -49.80 29.24
C GLU A 987 -5.83 -51.29 29.08
N MET A 988 -4.59 -51.63 28.68
CA MET A 988 -4.16 -53.02 28.56
C MET A 988 -4.15 -53.77 29.91
N LYS A 989 -3.76 -53.09 31.01
CA LYS A 989 -3.88 -53.65 32.38
C LYS A 989 -5.32 -53.99 32.76
N VAL A 990 -6.29 -53.13 32.42
CA VAL A 990 -7.71 -53.37 32.71
C VAL A 990 -8.26 -54.55 31.90
N GLN A 991 -7.80 -54.74 30.65
CA GLN A 991 -8.18 -55.91 29.84
C GLN A 991 -7.58 -57.21 30.40
N LEU A 992 -6.30 -57.21 30.80
CA LEU A 992 -5.64 -58.36 31.43
C LEU A 992 -6.33 -58.81 32.72
N VAL A 993 -6.76 -57.87 33.57
CA VAL A 993 -7.45 -58.19 34.84
C VAL A 993 -8.85 -58.76 34.60
N ASN A 994 -9.60 -58.25 33.62
CA ASN A 994 -10.95 -58.75 33.30
C ASN A 994 -10.96 -60.10 32.55
N GLY A 995 -9.81 -60.60 32.09
CA GLY A 995 -9.70 -61.92 31.45
C GLY A 995 -9.75 -63.11 32.42
N MET A 996 -9.66 -62.90 33.73
CA MET A 996 -9.53 -63.97 34.74
C MET A 996 -10.85 -64.36 35.42
N VAL A 997 -11.87 -64.72 34.63
CA VAL A 997 -13.07 -65.43 35.12
C VAL A 997 -13.26 -66.71 34.28
N PRO A 998 -13.05 -67.91 34.85
CA PRO A 998 -13.27 -69.16 34.12
C PRO A 998 -14.74 -69.41 33.79
N LEU A 999 -14.96 -70.11 32.67
CA LEU A 999 -16.21 -70.77 32.28
C LEU A 999 -15.92 -72.26 32.02
#